data_AF-A0A956B3J4-F1
#
_entry.id   AF-A0A956B3J4-F1
#
_cell.length_a   1.000
_cell.length_b   1.000
_cell.length_c   1.000
_cell.angle_alpha   90.00
_cell.angle_beta   90.00
_cell.angle_gamma   90.00
#
_symmetry.space_group_name_H-M   'P 1'
#
loop_
_entity.id
_entity.type
_entity.pdbx_description
1 polymer ?
#
loop_
_entity_poly.entity_id
_entity_poly.type
_entity_poly.pdbx_seq_one_letter_code
_entity_poly.pdbx_strand_id
1 'polypeptide(L)'
;AAALGPSRGAAEPEQGALRAAPAGPSLGERLANLFTRLALQARLGRLFGARQARYLDDLFSMFERGDLEGALKHAIPLARHDDPSSGRPTLGVPSPRQDLSMDLSPSRRGGGSMMVVDDVFEQLRARYRRAFERLVAAGRVEEAAFVLADLLRETEEAVSFLEAQGRLSMAAELAEARGLPPGQVIRLWVLAGDLERATRLARRHDAFQIAVTLLERGHPGRAEALRLLWADARAERGDFAGALEVVWPVSAARHLAAGFVQRGLELGGPPAAGVLVRALALFPETTPRLLTEHAQPWLEEPGPDGVLLRQALGRSLANAPDSPAVPRLAQATARALMADLATEPLGDADLIRRVMRRAQDDLLSADAAALGRSPPPFQGTDRSIALGILPTDVGGLAVHDAVALPKGRILAALGEAGVVLLTRDGRPVAHLSEPAERLVVSYGGHRALGLARRGGAWRVARLDLVHRRASRWCELQLDAFAEAFDGWTWFVSTDGALTGLDVTQERAEATWRNRDCRAARLSHHPGSLLAFHLDARGPEIWDFELPSLTLRDRSAVPTEWEGGGAWVSAPTPQGLVHLERSSGAPTTSYTVGLFRREGHRRVGLELPEQTRVQQLGMAGPWPFVLTRDDAGCALRILSPGLVDGGTERVHIDLLGAESARARTESEQVIVSDDRGRVLRVNLVEGRVDRSLRVRL
;
A
#
# COMPACT_ATOMS: atom_id res chain seq x y z
N ALA A 1 -11.83 -85.91 27.46
CA ALA A 1 -11.67 -86.53 26.12
C ALA A 1 -10.64 -85.68 25.38
N ALA A 2 -9.35 -86.03 25.47
CA ALA A 2 -8.65 -87.00 24.61
C ALA A 2 -8.56 -86.45 23.17
N ALA A 3 -7.42 -86.31 22.51
CA ALA A 3 -6.09 -86.94 22.56
C ALA A 3 -5.22 -86.22 21.49
N LEU A 4 -3.90 -86.34 21.28
CA LEU A 4 -2.69 -86.91 21.89
C LEU A 4 -1.53 -86.27 21.06
N GLY A 5 -0.36 -85.99 21.67
CA GLY A 5 0.90 -85.66 20.95
C GLY A 5 1.58 -86.93 20.39
N PRO A 6 2.93 -87.05 20.32
CA PRO A 6 4.03 -86.09 20.18
C PRO A 6 5.18 -86.58 19.23
N SER A 7 6.27 -85.80 19.03
CA SER A 7 7.71 -86.21 18.89
C SER A 7 8.51 -85.07 18.25
N ARG A 8 9.64 -84.51 18.74
CA ARG A 8 10.97 -84.93 19.29
C ARG A 8 12.09 -85.13 18.23
N GLY A 9 13.15 -84.31 18.36
CA GLY A 9 14.55 -84.49 17.88
C GLY A 9 14.85 -84.00 16.46
N ALA A 10 15.98 -83.39 16.08
CA ALA A 10 17.28 -83.11 16.70
C ALA A 10 18.02 -82.04 15.85
N ALA A 11 18.75 -81.09 16.46
CA ALA A 11 20.21 -80.90 16.41
C ALA A 11 20.86 -80.47 15.05
N GLU A 12 21.29 -79.19 15.00
CA GLU A 12 22.52 -78.57 14.42
C GLU A 12 22.96 -78.82 12.94
N PRO A 13 23.77 -77.94 12.29
CA PRO A 13 24.61 -76.86 12.86
C PRO A 13 24.53 -75.47 12.18
N GLU A 14 25.15 -74.53 12.86
CA GLU A 14 25.59 -73.21 12.39
C GLU A 14 26.31 -73.29 11.03
N GLN A 15 25.87 -72.46 10.08
CA GLN A 15 26.71 -71.99 8.97
C GLN A 15 26.75 -70.47 9.03
N GLY A 16 27.88 -69.95 9.53
CA GLY A 16 28.24 -68.55 9.41
C GLY A 16 28.34 -68.14 7.95
N ALA A 17 27.32 -67.46 7.45
CA ALA A 17 27.44 -66.65 6.24
C ALA A 17 28.00 -65.28 6.66
N LEU A 18 29.32 -65.14 6.53
CA LEU A 18 30.02 -63.86 6.51
C LEU A 18 29.21 -62.86 5.68
N ARG A 19 28.75 -61.77 6.31
CA ARG A 19 28.24 -60.58 5.63
C ARG A 19 29.33 -60.12 4.65
N ALA A 20 29.10 -60.37 3.36
CA ALA A 20 29.90 -59.80 2.30
C ALA A 20 29.87 -58.27 2.43
N ALA A 21 31.05 -57.67 2.63
CA ALA A 21 31.25 -56.24 2.49
C ALA A 21 30.75 -55.79 1.10
N PRO A 22 30.21 -54.57 0.96
CA PRO A 22 29.82 -54.07 -0.36
C PRO A 22 31.03 -54.13 -1.29
N ALA A 23 30.88 -54.87 -2.39
CA ALA A 23 31.92 -55.02 -3.39
C ALA A 23 32.32 -53.62 -3.89
N GLY A 24 33.60 -53.29 -3.73
CA GLY A 24 34.16 -52.09 -4.34
C GLY A 24 33.97 -52.12 -5.86
N PRO A 25 33.97 -50.94 -6.52
CA PRO A 25 33.70 -50.85 -7.95
C PRO A 25 34.63 -51.76 -8.75
N SER A 26 34.04 -52.44 -9.73
CA SER A 26 34.74 -53.42 -10.58
C SER A 26 35.86 -52.75 -11.37
N LEU A 27 36.91 -53.51 -11.74
CA LEU A 27 38.03 -53.00 -12.55
C LEU A 27 37.57 -52.32 -13.85
N GLY A 28 36.45 -52.78 -14.43
CA GLY A 28 35.82 -52.18 -15.60
C GLY A 28 35.20 -50.80 -15.31
N GLU A 29 34.54 -50.62 -14.17
CA GLU A 29 34.01 -49.30 -13.74
C GLU A 29 35.12 -48.32 -13.36
N ARG A 30 36.24 -48.82 -12.81
CA ARG A 30 37.43 -48.01 -12.54
C ARG A 30 38.08 -47.52 -13.84
N LEU A 31 38.15 -48.37 -14.86
CA LEU A 31 38.67 -48.01 -16.19
C LEU A 31 37.72 -47.08 -16.93
N ALA A 32 36.41 -47.32 -16.89
CA ALA A 32 35.41 -46.44 -17.49
C ALA A 32 35.42 -45.05 -16.84
N ASN A 33 35.52 -44.97 -15.51
CA ASN A 33 35.69 -43.70 -14.79
C ASN A 33 37.01 -43.00 -15.13
N LEU A 34 38.10 -43.75 -15.37
CA LEU A 34 39.39 -43.20 -15.80
C LEU A 34 39.32 -42.60 -17.21
N PHE A 35 38.67 -43.30 -18.14
CA PHE A 35 38.45 -42.82 -19.52
C PHE A 35 37.52 -41.60 -19.55
N THR A 36 36.47 -41.60 -18.73
CA THR A 36 35.58 -40.44 -18.58
C THR A 36 36.33 -39.24 -18.00
N ARG A 37 37.23 -39.45 -17.02
CA ARG A 37 38.15 -38.43 -16.47
C ARG A 37 39.10 -37.85 -17.54
N LEU A 38 39.71 -38.72 -18.34
CA LEU A 38 40.67 -38.31 -19.38
C LEU A 38 39.98 -37.54 -20.52
N ALA A 39 38.77 -37.96 -20.91
CA ALA A 39 37.97 -37.25 -21.92
C ALA A 39 37.49 -35.87 -21.42
N LEU A 40 37.10 -35.77 -20.14
CA LEU A 40 36.77 -34.50 -19.48
C LEU A 40 37.99 -33.58 -19.36
N GLN A 41 39.14 -34.07 -18.89
CA GLN A 41 40.37 -33.28 -18.81
C GLN A 41 40.83 -32.75 -20.19
N ALA A 42 40.74 -33.58 -21.24
CA ALA A 42 41.16 -33.21 -22.58
C ALA A 42 40.22 -32.20 -23.28
N ARG A 43 38.93 -32.18 -22.92
CA ARG A 43 37.94 -31.20 -23.43
C ARG A 43 37.88 -29.93 -22.58
N LEU A 44 37.95 -30.03 -21.25
CA LEU A 44 38.01 -28.90 -20.33
C LEU A 44 39.27 -28.04 -20.56
N GLY A 45 40.41 -28.68 -20.85
CA GLY A 45 41.68 -27.99 -21.14
C GLY A 45 41.73 -27.18 -22.44
N ARG A 46 40.76 -27.36 -23.35
CA ARG A 46 40.68 -26.60 -24.62
C ARG A 46 39.76 -25.38 -24.57
N LEU A 47 38.95 -25.25 -23.53
CA LEU A 47 37.93 -24.20 -23.38
C LEU A 47 38.05 -23.42 -22.06
N PHE A 48 38.73 -23.96 -21.04
CA PHE A 48 38.95 -23.34 -19.73
C PHE A 48 40.44 -23.28 -19.37
N GLY A 49 40.80 -22.38 -18.46
CA GLY A 49 42.17 -22.31 -17.94
C GLY A 49 42.54 -23.56 -17.14
N ALA A 50 43.78 -24.05 -17.27
CA ALA A 50 44.27 -25.29 -16.62
C ALA A 50 44.07 -25.36 -15.10
N ARG A 51 43.93 -24.21 -14.42
CA ARG A 51 43.63 -24.13 -12.97
C ARG A 51 42.18 -24.50 -12.64
N GLN A 52 41.22 -24.15 -13.50
CA GLN A 52 39.79 -24.46 -13.28
C GLN A 52 39.49 -25.94 -13.51
N ALA A 53 40.14 -26.56 -14.51
CA ALA A 53 40.03 -28.00 -14.76
C ALA A 53 40.56 -28.83 -13.59
N ARG A 54 41.71 -28.45 -12.99
CA ARG A 54 42.23 -29.11 -11.79
C ARG A 54 41.31 -28.95 -10.60
N TYR A 55 40.77 -27.76 -10.37
CA TYR A 55 39.84 -27.52 -9.28
C TYR A 55 38.58 -28.40 -9.38
N LEU A 56 38.00 -28.52 -10.57
CA LEU A 56 36.84 -29.39 -10.81
C LEU A 56 37.18 -30.88 -10.62
N ASP A 57 38.36 -31.32 -11.07
CA ASP A 57 38.82 -32.70 -10.88
C ASP A 57 39.07 -33.01 -9.39
N ASP A 58 39.66 -32.09 -8.64
CA ASP A 58 39.84 -32.20 -7.19
C ASP A 58 38.49 -32.27 -6.46
N LEU A 59 37.54 -31.41 -6.83
CA LEU A 59 36.17 -31.41 -6.29
C LEU A 59 35.45 -32.74 -6.57
N PHE A 60 35.51 -33.24 -7.81
CA PHE A 60 34.92 -34.53 -8.16
C PHE A 60 35.58 -35.68 -7.39
N SER A 61 36.89 -35.63 -7.19
CA SER A 61 37.64 -36.60 -6.40
C SER A 61 37.23 -36.62 -4.93
N MET A 62 36.86 -35.48 -4.34
CA MET A 62 36.32 -35.43 -2.97
C MET A 62 34.97 -36.14 -2.87
N PHE A 63 34.04 -35.87 -3.80
CA PHE A 63 32.75 -36.58 -3.86
C PHE A 63 32.91 -38.09 -4.04
N GLU A 64 33.83 -38.54 -4.89
CA GLU A 64 34.09 -39.97 -5.15
C GLU A 64 34.68 -40.69 -3.93
N ARG A 65 35.53 -40.01 -3.16
CA ARG A 65 36.12 -40.56 -1.92
C ARG A 65 35.15 -40.56 -0.74
N GLY A 66 33.96 -40.00 -0.90
CA GLY A 66 32.95 -39.91 0.15
C GLY A 66 33.19 -38.77 1.15
N ASP A 67 34.18 -37.90 0.91
CA ASP A 67 34.43 -36.68 1.69
C ASP A 67 33.40 -35.60 1.33
N LEU A 68 32.18 -35.80 1.84
CA LEU A 68 31.04 -34.92 1.57
C LEU A 68 31.26 -33.52 2.14
N GLU A 69 31.81 -33.39 3.35
CA GLU A 69 31.98 -32.09 3.99
C GLU A 69 33.07 -31.26 3.28
N GLY A 70 34.22 -31.87 2.97
CA GLY A 70 35.26 -31.24 2.17
C GLY A 70 34.72 -30.83 0.80
N ALA A 71 34.03 -31.74 0.10
CA ALA A 71 33.45 -31.46 -1.21
C ALA A 71 32.47 -30.27 -1.18
N LEU A 72 31.61 -30.16 -0.15
CA LEU A 72 30.63 -29.07 -0.04
C LEU A 72 31.26 -27.72 0.33
N LYS A 73 32.35 -27.72 1.12
CA LYS A 73 33.13 -26.50 1.39
C LYS A 73 33.80 -25.97 0.13
N HIS A 74 34.16 -26.85 -0.81
CA HIS A 74 34.72 -26.50 -2.12
C HIS A 74 33.67 -26.39 -3.24
N ALA A 75 32.39 -26.62 -2.95
CA ALA A 75 31.35 -26.65 -3.97
C ALA A 75 31.03 -25.25 -4.52
N ILE A 76 30.74 -25.21 -5.83
CA ILE A 76 30.42 -23.99 -6.57
C ILE A 76 28.90 -23.92 -6.81
N PRO A 77 28.24 -22.77 -6.56
CA PRO A 77 26.86 -22.53 -6.96
C PRO A 77 26.65 -22.68 -8.47
N LEU A 78 25.61 -23.40 -8.87
CA LEU A 78 25.21 -23.56 -10.27
C LEU A 78 24.35 -22.39 -10.74
N ALA A 79 24.61 -21.90 -11.95
CA ALA A 79 23.77 -20.94 -12.66
C ALA A 79 23.68 -21.35 -14.14
N ARG A 80 22.49 -21.20 -14.74
CA ARG A 80 22.24 -21.51 -16.15
C ARG A 80 22.65 -20.33 -17.05
N HIS A 81 22.98 -20.58 -18.31
CA HIS A 81 23.49 -19.56 -19.25
C HIS A 81 22.58 -18.33 -19.43
N ASP A 82 21.27 -18.47 -19.20
CA ASP A 82 20.25 -17.43 -19.39
C ASP A 82 19.60 -16.93 -18.08
N ASP A 83 20.19 -17.21 -16.90
CA ASP A 83 19.58 -16.86 -15.61
C ASP A 83 19.84 -15.38 -15.23
N PRO A 84 18.82 -14.49 -15.23
CA PRO A 84 18.97 -13.08 -14.89
C PRO A 84 19.34 -12.84 -13.41
N SER A 85 19.28 -13.88 -12.55
CA SER A 85 19.71 -13.84 -11.15
C SER A 85 21.21 -14.15 -10.94
N SER A 86 21.94 -14.48 -12.01
CA SER A 86 23.38 -14.71 -11.97
C SER A 86 24.15 -13.39 -11.80
N GLY A 87 24.86 -13.23 -10.68
CA GLY A 87 25.81 -12.13 -10.51
C GLY A 87 26.93 -12.18 -11.57
N ARG A 88 27.71 -11.10 -11.69
CA ARG A 88 28.84 -11.04 -12.65
C ARG A 88 29.72 -12.29 -12.53
N PRO A 89 29.98 -13.01 -13.63
CA PRO A 89 30.80 -14.23 -13.60
C PRO A 89 32.20 -13.89 -13.09
N THR A 90 32.63 -14.57 -12.04
CA THR A 90 33.98 -14.40 -11.49
C THR A 90 34.97 -15.27 -12.26
N LEU A 91 36.01 -14.66 -12.81
CA LEU A 91 37.10 -15.34 -13.54
C LEU A 91 38.07 -16.13 -12.61
N GLY A 92 37.89 -16.05 -11.29
CA GLY A 92 38.72 -16.70 -10.27
C GLY A 92 38.17 -18.04 -9.77
N VAL A 93 39.04 -18.86 -9.20
CA VAL A 93 38.69 -20.14 -8.54
C VAL A 93 38.25 -19.86 -7.09
N PRO A 94 37.10 -20.38 -6.61
CA PRO A 94 36.62 -20.10 -5.27
C PRO A 94 37.52 -20.70 -4.18
N SER A 95 37.57 -20.01 -3.04
CA SER A 95 38.25 -20.50 -1.82
C SER A 95 37.29 -21.38 -1.01
N PRO A 96 37.78 -22.42 -0.30
CA PRO A 96 36.93 -23.25 0.55
C PRO A 96 36.19 -22.43 1.60
N ARG A 97 34.90 -22.76 1.79
CA ARG A 97 34.05 -22.15 2.82
C ARG A 97 34.46 -22.61 4.21
N GLN A 98 34.36 -21.71 5.18
CA GLN A 98 34.67 -22.02 6.58
C GLN A 98 33.55 -22.82 7.26
N ASP A 99 32.29 -22.65 6.82
CA ASP A 99 31.12 -23.35 7.34
C ASP A 99 30.06 -23.59 6.24
N LEU A 100 29.13 -24.53 6.43
CA LEU A 100 28.02 -24.90 5.54
C LEU A 100 26.69 -24.22 5.94
N SER A 101 26.77 -23.01 6.52
CA SER A 101 25.61 -22.19 6.87
C SER A 101 24.96 -21.59 5.62
N MET A 102 23.63 -21.65 5.53
CA MET A 102 22.87 -20.94 4.47
C MET A 102 22.97 -19.43 4.64
N ASP A 103 23.05 -18.71 3.52
CA ASP A 103 22.92 -17.24 3.56
C ASP A 103 21.44 -16.85 3.69
N LEU A 104 21.07 -16.50 4.93
CA LEU A 104 19.73 -16.05 5.33
C LEU A 104 19.63 -14.51 5.37
N SER A 105 20.70 -13.79 4.98
CA SER A 105 20.71 -12.32 5.02
C SER A 105 20.17 -11.67 3.74
N PRO A 106 19.18 -10.77 3.81
CA PRO A 106 18.61 -10.10 2.64
C PRO A 106 19.58 -9.12 1.94
N SER A 107 20.72 -8.79 2.57
CA SER A 107 21.66 -7.76 2.09
C SER A 107 22.83 -8.29 1.24
N ARG A 108 22.97 -9.62 1.08
CA ARG A 108 24.00 -10.23 0.24
C ARG A 108 23.34 -11.03 -0.88
N ARG A 109 23.05 -10.37 -2.00
CA ARG A 109 22.72 -11.08 -3.23
C ARG A 109 23.97 -11.81 -3.73
N GLY A 110 24.03 -13.11 -3.45
CA GLY A 110 24.77 -14.15 -4.18
C GLY A 110 26.27 -13.94 -4.38
N GLY A 111 27.09 -14.78 -3.74
CA GLY A 111 28.47 -15.00 -4.16
C GLY A 111 28.55 -15.42 -5.64
N GLY A 112 29.62 -15.00 -6.32
CA GLY A 112 29.81 -15.20 -7.76
C GLY A 112 29.64 -16.67 -8.19
N SER A 113 28.84 -16.90 -9.24
CA SER A 113 28.72 -18.19 -9.90
C SER A 113 29.80 -18.37 -10.96
N MET A 114 30.30 -19.59 -11.11
CA MET A 114 31.20 -19.94 -12.21
C MET A 114 30.36 -20.33 -13.44
N MET A 115 30.74 -19.82 -14.61
CA MET A 115 30.16 -20.25 -15.89
C MET A 115 30.68 -21.65 -16.22
N VAL A 116 29.79 -22.64 -16.28
CA VAL A 116 30.12 -24.05 -16.55
C VAL A 116 29.39 -24.50 -17.82
N VAL A 117 30.04 -25.33 -18.66
CA VAL A 117 29.45 -25.90 -19.88
C VAL A 117 28.38 -26.93 -19.51
N ASP A 118 27.31 -27.05 -20.31
CA ASP A 118 26.12 -27.88 -20.04
C ASP A 118 26.43 -29.31 -19.56
N ASP A 119 27.39 -30.02 -20.18
CA ASP A 119 27.75 -31.38 -19.77
C ASP A 119 28.34 -31.47 -18.34
N VAL A 120 29.08 -30.44 -17.92
CA VAL A 120 29.70 -30.37 -16.59
C VAL A 120 28.69 -29.84 -15.57
N PHE A 121 27.78 -28.97 -16.00
CA PHE A 121 26.65 -28.50 -15.23
C PHE A 121 25.75 -29.67 -14.81
N GLU A 122 25.34 -30.53 -15.75
CA GLU A 122 24.49 -31.70 -15.45
C GLU A 122 25.20 -32.71 -14.53
N GLN A 123 26.50 -32.91 -14.70
CA GLN A 123 27.29 -33.78 -13.83
C GLN A 123 27.43 -33.24 -12.40
N LEU A 124 27.60 -31.93 -12.22
CA LEU A 124 27.61 -31.29 -10.89
C LEU A 124 26.22 -31.36 -10.26
N ARG A 125 25.16 -31.06 -11.01
CA ARG A 125 23.76 -31.16 -10.58
C ARG A 125 23.45 -32.57 -10.05
N ALA A 126 23.82 -33.61 -10.79
CA ALA A 126 23.61 -35.00 -10.39
C ALA A 126 24.37 -35.36 -9.09
N ARG A 127 25.61 -34.88 -8.94
CA ARG A 127 26.42 -35.12 -7.72
C ARG A 127 25.86 -34.38 -6.50
N TYR A 128 25.43 -33.13 -6.67
CA TYR A 128 24.77 -32.37 -5.61
C TYR A 128 23.44 -33.01 -5.19
N ARG A 129 22.63 -33.52 -6.14
CA ARG A 129 21.40 -34.27 -5.82
C ARG A 129 21.68 -35.53 -5.00
N ARG A 130 22.69 -36.33 -5.38
CA ARG A 130 23.13 -37.48 -4.58
C ARG A 130 23.66 -37.09 -3.21
N ALA A 131 24.38 -35.96 -3.12
CA ALA A 131 24.86 -35.44 -1.84
C ALA A 131 23.69 -35.05 -0.93
N PHE A 132 22.68 -34.36 -1.48
CA PHE A 132 21.44 -34.05 -0.78
C PHE A 132 20.76 -35.32 -0.24
N GLU A 133 20.53 -36.34 -1.06
CA GLU A 133 19.92 -37.61 -0.63
C GLU A 133 20.69 -38.28 0.50
N ARG A 134 22.03 -38.29 0.44
CA ARG A 134 22.88 -38.84 1.50
C ARG A 134 22.81 -38.04 2.79
N LEU A 135 22.75 -36.71 2.72
CA LEU A 135 22.62 -35.84 3.89
C LEU A 135 21.25 -36.01 4.55
N VAL A 136 20.19 -36.15 3.75
CA VAL A 136 18.84 -36.46 4.24
C VAL A 136 18.84 -37.81 4.97
N ALA A 137 19.41 -38.86 4.38
CA ALA A 137 19.52 -40.17 5.02
C ALA A 137 20.33 -40.14 6.33
N ALA A 138 21.28 -39.21 6.45
CA ALA A 138 22.10 -39.01 7.65
C ALA A 138 21.47 -38.04 8.68
N GLY A 139 20.29 -37.48 8.42
CA GLY A 139 19.63 -36.51 9.30
C GLY A 139 20.29 -35.12 9.35
N ARG A 140 21.21 -34.81 8.43
CA ARG A 140 21.92 -33.52 8.35
C ARG A 140 21.08 -32.50 7.56
N VAL A 141 19.97 -32.08 8.15
CA VAL A 141 18.92 -31.27 7.50
C VAL A 141 19.45 -29.93 6.99
N GLU A 142 20.23 -29.19 7.78
CA GLU A 142 20.67 -27.84 7.42
C GLU A 142 21.61 -27.84 6.22
N GLU A 143 22.53 -28.81 6.17
CA GLU A 143 23.45 -28.98 5.05
C GLU A 143 22.74 -29.49 3.80
N ALA A 144 21.74 -30.37 3.95
CA ALA A 144 20.90 -30.79 2.84
C ALA A 144 20.16 -29.58 2.25
N ALA A 145 19.61 -28.70 3.10
CA ALA A 145 18.97 -27.47 2.65
C ALA A 145 19.95 -26.50 1.99
N PHE A 146 21.19 -26.40 2.49
CA PHE A 146 22.27 -25.63 1.86
C PHE A 146 22.57 -26.11 0.43
N VAL A 147 22.60 -27.43 0.21
CA VAL A 147 22.79 -27.99 -1.14
C VAL A 147 21.68 -27.54 -2.08
N LEU A 148 20.41 -27.57 -1.65
CA LEU A 148 19.29 -27.11 -2.47
C LEU A 148 19.32 -25.60 -2.70
N ALA A 149 19.49 -24.82 -1.63
CA ALA A 149 19.34 -23.36 -1.65
C ALA A 149 20.54 -22.63 -2.29
N ASP A 150 21.77 -23.04 -1.97
CA ASP A 150 22.99 -22.27 -2.29
C ASP A 150 23.79 -22.90 -3.42
N LEU A 151 23.75 -24.23 -3.56
CA LEU A 151 24.46 -24.93 -4.64
C LEU A 151 23.59 -25.14 -5.88
N LEU A 152 22.39 -25.68 -5.69
CA LEU A 152 21.46 -25.96 -6.79
C LEU A 152 20.56 -24.77 -7.15
N ARG A 153 20.43 -23.78 -6.26
CA ARG A 153 19.52 -22.62 -6.38
C ARG A 153 18.04 -22.97 -6.50
N GLU A 154 17.64 -24.16 -6.06
CA GLU A 154 16.27 -24.66 -6.06
C GLU A 154 15.56 -24.16 -4.78
N THR A 155 15.31 -22.85 -4.70
CA THR A 155 14.88 -22.19 -3.46
C THR A 155 13.53 -22.70 -2.95
N GLU A 156 12.54 -22.86 -3.83
CA GLU A 156 11.21 -23.35 -3.44
C GLU A 156 11.27 -24.78 -2.88
N GLU A 157 12.13 -25.62 -3.46
CA GLU A 157 12.36 -26.99 -2.98
C GLU A 157 13.07 -26.99 -1.62
N ALA A 158 14.09 -26.14 -1.44
CA ALA A 158 14.78 -26.00 -0.17
C ALA A 158 13.84 -25.58 0.96
N VAL A 159 12.97 -24.59 0.70
CA VAL A 159 11.94 -24.12 1.65
C VAL A 159 10.95 -25.24 1.97
N SER A 160 10.46 -25.94 0.94
CA SER A 160 9.51 -27.06 1.12
C SER A 160 10.13 -28.20 1.93
N PHE A 161 11.42 -28.49 1.70
CA PHE A 161 12.17 -29.49 2.45
C PHE A 161 12.36 -29.08 3.92
N LEU A 162 12.77 -27.85 4.20
CA LEU A 162 12.92 -27.34 5.57
C LEU A 162 11.59 -27.36 6.34
N GLU A 163 10.50 -27.00 5.66
CA GLU A 163 9.14 -27.09 6.23
C GLU A 163 8.77 -28.53 6.59
N ALA A 164 8.98 -29.48 5.67
CA ALA A 164 8.70 -30.90 5.91
C ALA A 164 9.51 -31.49 7.08
N GLN A 165 10.73 -30.97 7.31
CA GLN A 165 11.59 -31.36 8.44
C GLN A 165 11.30 -30.57 9.73
N GLY A 166 10.26 -29.72 9.75
CA GLY A 166 9.87 -28.92 10.91
C GLY A 166 10.81 -27.76 11.25
N ARG A 167 11.75 -27.40 10.36
CA ARG A 167 12.68 -26.27 10.53
C ARG A 167 12.03 -24.96 10.05
N LEU A 168 10.90 -24.62 10.67
CA LEU A 168 9.99 -23.56 10.19
C LEU A 168 10.61 -22.16 10.16
N SER A 169 11.36 -21.76 11.20
CA SER A 169 12.00 -20.45 11.24
C SER A 169 13.02 -20.28 10.11
N MET A 170 13.82 -21.32 9.85
CA MET A 170 14.82 -21.33 8.78
C MET A 170 14.18 -21.33 7.39
N ALA A 171 13.07 -22.06 7.21
CA ALA A 171 12.27 -22.01 5.99
C ALA A 171 11.72 -20.60 5.74
N ALA A 172 11.22 -19.92 6.78
CA ALA A 172 10.68 -18.57 6.71
C ALA A 172 11.77 -17.53 6.39
N GLU A 173 12.92 -17.61 7.06
CA GLU A 173 14.08 -16.74 6.82
C GLU A 173 14.61 -16.90 5.39
N LEU A 174 14.76 -18.13 4.92
CA LEU A 174 15.19 -18.40 3.55
C LEU A 174 14.18 -17.87 2.53
N ALA A 175 12.88 -18.11 2.75
CA ALA A 175 11.83 -17.63 1.86
C ALA A 175 11.81 -16.09 1.77
N GLU A 176 11.94 -15.41 2.91
CA GLU A 176 11.99 -13.95 2.97
C GLU A 176 13.26 -13.40 2.30
N ALA A 177 14.43 -13.95 2.61
CA ALA A 177 15.71 -13.51 2.06
C ALA A 177 15.78 -13.67 0.53
N ARG A 178 15.11 -14.70 0.00
CA ARG A 178 15.04 -15.00 -1.44
C ARG A 178 13.87 -14.35 -2.16
N GLY A 179 13.03 -13.59 -1.45
CA GLY A 179 11.92 -12.84 -2.04
C GLY A 179 10.82 -13.74 -2.62
N LEU A 180 10.51 -14.86 -1.97
CA LEU A 180 9.36 -15.70 -2.34
C LEU A 180 8.05 -14.90 -2.22
N PRO A 181 6.95 -15.36 -2.86
CA PRO A 181 5.67 -14.68 -2.81
C PRO A 181 5.23 -14.36 -1.36
N PRO A 182 4.82 -13.11 -1.06
CA PRO A 182 4.58 -12.67 0.32
C PRO A 182 3.62 -13.56 1.11
N GLY A 183 2.57 -14.09 0.46
CA GLY A 183 1.62 -15.01 1.09
C GLY A 183 2.28 -16.28 1.64
N GLN A 184 3.28 -16.82 0.95
CA GLN A 184 4.02 -18.01 1.41
C GLN A 184 4.98 -17.67 2.55
N VAL A 185 5.68 -16.53 2.47
CA VAL A 185 6.58 -16.05 3.52
C VAL A 185 5.82 -15.79 4.82
N ILE A 186 4.69 -15.09 4.74
CA ILE A 186 3.81 -14.80 5.90
C ILE A 186 3.30 -16.11 6.51
N ARG A 187 2.83 -17.05 5.68
CA ARG A 187 2.39 -18.37 6.14
C ARG A 187 3.50 -19.08 6.94
N LEU A 188 4.73 -19.08 6.44
CA LEU A 188 5.86 -19.73 7.11
C LEU A 188 6.19 -19.05 8.45
N TRP A 189 6.17 -17.72 8.53
CA TRP A 189 6.36 -17.00 9.79
C TRP A 189 5.25 -17.29 10.81
N VAL A 190 4.00 -17.39 10.37
CA VAL A 190 2.88 -17.81 11.24
C VAL A 190 3.08 -19.25 11.73
N LEU A 191 3.58 -20.15 10.89
CA LEU A 191 3.89 -21.53 11.29
C LEU A 191 5.06 -21.59 12.27
N ALA A 192 6.08 -20.77 12.07
CA ALA A 192 7.23 -20.61 12.95
C ALA A 192 6.87 -19.96 14.30
N GLY A 193 5.68 -19.36 14.43
CA GLY A 193 5.18 -18.75 15.66
C GLY A 193 5.50 -17.25 15.80
N ASP A 194 6.18 -16.64 14.83
CA ASP A 194 6.47 -15.20 14.82
C ASP A 194 5.31 -14.42 14.15
N LEU A 195 4.22 -14.29 14.91
CA LEU A 195 3.02 -13.57 14.45
C LEU A 195 3.29 -12.07 14.24
N GLU A 196 4.22 -11.47 14.98
CA GLU A 196 4.55 -10.05 14.88
C GLU A 196 5.19 -9.76 13.52
N ARG A 197 6.24 -10.51 13.15
CA ARG A 197 6.89 -10.38 11.85
C ARG A 197 5.95 -10.73 10.71
N ALA A 198 5.16 -11.79 10.85
CA ALA A 198 4.13 -12.13 9.87
C ALA A 198 3.14 -10.98 9.64
N THR A 199 2.67 -10.34 10.72
CA THR A 199 1.73 -9.21 10.64
C THR A 199 2.36 -8.00 9.98
N ARG A 200 3.62 -7.65 10.33
CA ARG A 200 4.35 -6.55 9.67
C ARG A 200 4.47 -6.78 8.16
N LEU A 201 4.87 -7.99 7.75
CA LEU A 201 4.98 -8.34 6.32
C LEU A 201 3.62 -8.33 5.64
N ALA A 202 2.58 -8.84 6.29
CA ALA A 202 1.21 -8.83 5.76
C ALA A 202 0.65 -7.42 5.57
N ARG A 203 0.94 -6.48 6.50
CA ARG A 203 0.59 -5.06 6.36
C ARG A 203 1.35 -4.42 5.21
N ARG A 204 2.67 -4.64 5.15
CA ARG A 204 3.56 -4.06 4.13
C ARG A 204 3.18 -4.48 2.71
N HIS A 205 2.81 -5.75 2.53
CA HIS A 205 2.52 -6.32 1.22
C HIS A 205 1.03 -6.49 0.93
N ASP A 206 0.15 -6.06 1.85
CA ASP A 206 -1.32 -6.29 1.83
C ASP A 206 -1.71 -7.75 1.50
N ALA A 207 -0.97 -8.69 2.07
CA ALA A 207 -1.02 -10.10 1.71
C ALA A 207 -1.72 -11.00 2.75
N PHE A 208 -2.54 -10.41 3.63
CA PHE A 208 -3.30 -11.16 4.64
C PHE A 208 -4.22 -12.21 4.03
N GLN A 209 -5.02 -11.83 3.03
CA GLN A 209 -6.03 -12.72 2.43
C GLN A 209 -5.38 -13.99 1.87
N ILE A 210 -4.33 -13.83 1.06
CA ILE A 210 -3.63 -14.96 0.43
C ILE A 210 -2.99 -15.84 1.51
N ALA A 211 -2.34 -15.26 2.51
CA ALA A 211 -1.72 -16.02 3.60
C ALA A 211 -2.76 -16.81 4.41
N VAL A 212 -3.91 -16.20 4.72
CA VAL A 212 -5.04 -16.87 5.40
C VAL A 212 -5.55 -18.05 4.56
N THR A 213 -5.80 -17.85 3.26
CA THR A 213 -6.24 -18.94 2.36
C THR A 213 -5.24 -20.10 2.30
N LEU A 214 -3.94 -19.81 2.32
CA LEU A 214 -2.92 -20.86 2.36
C LEU A 214 -2.89 -21.61 3.70
N LEU A 215 -3.17 -20.94 4.82
CA LEU A 215 -3.22 -21.56 6.15
C LEU A 215 -4.48 -22.42 6.36
N GLU A 216 -5.62 -22.03 5.79
CA GLU A 216 -6.91 -22.71 5.97
C GLU A 216 -6.88 -24.20 5.59
N ARG A 217 -6.06 -24.57 4.59
CA ARG A 217 -5.99 -25.95 4.06
C ARG A 217 -5.37 -26.96 5.03
N GLY A 218 -4.50 -26.53 5.95
CA GLY A 218 -3.75 -27.43 6.83
C GLY A 218 -3.59 -26.98 8.28
N HIS A 219 -3.84 -25.70 8.56
CA HIS A 219 -3.65 -25.09 9.87
C HIS A 219 -4.78 -24.09 10.21
N PRO A 220 -6.04 -24.56 10.31
CA PRO A 220 -7.21 -23.67 10.49
C PRO A 220 -7.11 -22.78 11.73
N GLY A 221 -6.61 -23.28 12.86
CA GLY A 221 -6.43 -22.45 14.06
C GLY A 221 -5.42 -21.31 13.88
N ARG A 222 -4.36 -21.53 13.09
CA ARG A 222 -3.41 -20.45 12.74
C ARG A 222 -4.00 -19.48 11.73
N ALA A 223 -4.84 -19.97 10.80
CA ALA A 223 -5.59 -19.10 9.89
C ALA A 223 -6.55 -18.18 10.66
N GLU A 224 -7.25 -18.71 11.66
CA GLU A 224 -8.12 -17.93 12.56
C GLU A 224 -7.32 -16.86 13.31
N ALA A 225 -6.18 -17.22 13.91
CA ALA A 225 -5.32 -16.24 14.58
C ALA A 225 -4.87 -15.11 13.64
N LEU A 226 -4.45 -15.43 12.41
CA LEU A 226 -4.08 -14.43 11.41
C LEU A 226 -5.28 -13.58 10.95
N ARG A 227 -6.48 -14.15 10.86
CA ARG A 227 -7.71 -13.38 10.56
C ARG A 227 -8.02 -12.35 11.64
N LEU A 228 -7.83 -12.67 12.92
CA LEU A 228 -8.04 -11.68 13.99
C LEU A 228 -7.08 -10.50 13.86
N LEU A 229 -5.79 -10.79 13.62
CA LEU A 229 -4.79 -9.77 13.37
C LEU A 229 -5.09 -8.95 12.10
N TRP A 230 -5.62 -9.60 11.06
CA TRP A 230 -6.06 -8.92 9.84
C TRP A 230 -7.25 -7.99 10.09
N ALA A 231 -8.23 -8.41 10.87
CA ALA A 231 -9.38 -7.58 11.21
C ALA A 231 -8.99 -6.37 12.06
N ASP A 232 -8.11 -6.57 13.05
CA ASP A 232 -7.55 -5.47 13.82
C ASP A 232 -6.79 -4.50 12.92
N ALA A 233 -6.00 -5.02 11.99
CA ALA A 233 -5.30 -4.22 10.99
C ALA A 233 -6.28 -3.41 10.10
N ARG A 234 -7.37 -4.01 9.63
CA ARG A 234 -8.44 -3.31 8.87
C ARG A 234 -9.08 -2.19 9.70
N ALA A 235 -9.41 -2.47 10.95
CA ALA A 235 -9.97 -1.49 11.87
C ALA A 235 -8.99 -0.35 12.18
N GLU A 236 -7.69 -0.66 12.32
CA GLU A 236 -6.64 0.34 12.47
C GLU A 236 -6.49 1.28 11.26
N ARG A 237 -6.94 0.86 10.07
CA ARG A 237 -7.06 1.69 8.86
C ARG A 237 -8.41 2.40 8.70
N GLY A 238 -9.33 2.21 9.66
CA GLY A 238 -10.68 2.77 9.61
C GLY A 238 -11.67 1.95 8.77
N ASP A 239 -11.24 0.82 8.19
CA ASP A 239 -12.10 -0.10 7.45
C ASP A 239 -12.81 -1.07 8.41
N PHE A 240 -13.72 -0.53 9.21
CA PHE A 240 -14.50 -1.32 10.17
C PHE A 240 -15.46 -2.28 9.48
N ALA A 241 -16.00 -1.91 8.31
CA ALA A 241 -16.87 -2.79 7.55
C ALA A 241 -16.11 -4.04 7.09
N GLY A 242 -14.91 -3.87 6.50
CA GLY A 242 -14.04 -4.99 6.13
C GLY A 242 -13.55 -5.79 7.33
N ALA A 243 -13.25 -5.15 8.47
CA ALA A 243 -12.89 -5.86 9.70
C ALA A 243 -13.99 -6.84 10.16
N LEU A 244 -15.26 -6.47 10.03
CA LEU A 244 -16.38 -7.37 10.33
C LEU A 244 -16.39 -8.59 9.40
N GLU A 245 -16.15 -8.40 8.10
CA GLU A 245 -16.12 -9.50 7.11
C GLU A 245 -15.03 -10.51 7.43
N VAL A 246 -13.87 -10.02 7.87
CA VAL A 246 -12.72 -10.86 8.18
C VAL A 246 -12.91 -11.64 9.48
N VAL A 247 -13.51 -11.04 10.51
CA VAL A 247 -13.78 -11.74 11.80
C VAL A 247 -14.95 -12.71 11.70
N TRP A 248 -15.99 -12.40 10.92
CA TRP A 248 -17.25 -13.14 10.97
C TRP A 248 -17.14 -14.67 10.78
N PRO A 249 -16.28 -15.20 9.89
CA PRO A 249 -16.06 -16.63 9.76
C PRO A 249 -15.52 -17.31 11.03
N VAL A 250 -14.87 -16.56 11.93
CA VAL A 250 -14.29 -17.07 13.17
C VAL A 250 -15.35 -17.03 14.29
N SER A 251 -16.13 -18.11 14.41
CA SER A 251 -17.27 -18.20 15.34
C SER A 251 -16.93 -17.79 16.78
N ALA A 252 -15.77 -18.21 17.30
CA ALA A 252 -15.32 -17.87 18.65
C ALA A 252 -15.06 -16.37 18.86
N ALA A 253 -14.73 -15.63 17.80
CA ALA A 253 -14.36 -14.22 17.84
C ALA A 253 -15.50 -13.27 17.43
N ARG A 254 -16.69 -13.78 17.08
CA ARG A 254 -17.84 -12.93 16.71
C ARG A 254 -18.25 -11.94 17.81
N HIS A 255 -17.93 -12.23 19.07
CA HIS A 255 -18.14 -11.29 20.17
C HIS A 255 -17.33 -9.98 20.01
N LEU A 256 -16.17 -10.02 19.36
CA LEU A 256 -15.33 -8.84 19.08
C LEU A 256 -15.96 -7.93 18.03
N ALA A 257 -16.80 -8.48 17.14
CA ALA A 257 -17.41 -7.73 16.06
C ALA A 257 -18.33 -6.61 16.56
N ALA A 258 -18.97 -6.77 17.73
CA ALA A 258 -19.74 -5.69 18.36
C ALA A 258 -18.88 -4.43 18.62
N GLY A 259 -17.61 -4.61 19.02
CA GLY A 259 -16.68 -3.50 19.24
C GLY A 259 -16.24 -2.80 17.95
N PHE A 260 -16.19 -3.51 16.81
CA PHE A 260 -15.97 -2.88 15.50
C PHE A 260 -17.20 -2.11 15.02
N VAL A 261 -18.40 -2.66 15.23
CA VAL A 261 -19.66 -1.96 14.91
C VAL A 261 -19.72 -0.64 15.68
N GLN A 262 -19.52 -0.68 17.00
CA GLN A 262 -19.57 0.52 17.84
C GLN A 262 -18.57 1.58 17.35
N ARG A 263 -17.28 1.23 17.23
CA ARG A 263 -16.24 2.19 16.78
C ARG A 263 -16.51 2.74 15.38
N GLY A 264 -16.99 1.90 14.47
CA GLY A 264 -17.34 2.31 13.11
C GLY A 264 -18.51 3.29 13.08
N LEU A 265 -19.55 3.05 13.88
CA LEU A 265 -20.70 3.96 14.00
C LEU A 265 -20.35 5.26 14.73
N GLU A 266 -19.48 5.20 15.75
CA GLU A 266 -18.92 6.36 16.44
C GLU A 266 -18.11 7.27 15.49
N LEU A 267 -17.28 6.67 14.61
CA LEU A 267 -16.63 7.41 13.53
C LEU A 267 -17.67 8.13 12.67
N GLY A 268 -18.74 7.40 12.32
CA GLY A 268 -19.91 7.82 11.55
C GLY A 268 -19.56 8.48 10.20
N GLY A 269 -20.48 9.23 9.61
CA GLY A 269 -20.29 9.75 8.25
C GLY A 269 -20.41 8.64 7.20
N PRO A 270 -19.99 8.88 5.94
CA PRO A 270 -20.08 7.88 4.88
C PRO A 270 -19.46 6.49 5.18
N PRO A 271 -18.30 6.38 5.86
CA PRO A 271 -17.74 5.06 6.20
C PRO A 271 -18.65 4.20 7.09
N ALA A 272 -19.43 4.83 7.97
CA ALA A 272 -20.30 4.11 8.89
C ALA A 272 -21.57 3.55 8.24
N ALA A 273 -21.95 4.05 7.06
CA ALA A 273 -23.00 3.44 6.26
C ALA A 273 -22.68 1.97 5.93
N GLY A 274 -21.44 1.69 5.53
CA GLY A 274 -20.98 0.33 5.26
C GLY A 274 -21.02 -0.54 6.52
N VAL A 275 -20.61 0.01 7.66
CA VAL A 275 -20.64 -0.67 8.96
C VAL A 275 -22.08 -1.00 9.37
N LEU A 276 -23.00 -0.04 9.28
CA LEU A 276 -24.41 -0.23 9.62
C LEU A 276 -25.05 -1.33 8.77
N VAL A 277 -24.89 -1.24 7.44
CA VAL A 277 -25.46 -2.21 6.50
C VAL A 277 -24.90 -3.61 6.74
N ARG A 278 -23.58 -3.71 6.98
CA ARG A 278 -22.96 -5.00 7.32
C ARG A 278 -23.48 -5.51 8.68
N ALA A 279 -23.58 -4.65 9.70
CA ALA A 279 -24.09 -5.03 11.01
C ALA A 279 -25.53 -5.57 10.97
N LEU A 280 -26.41 -4.96 10.16
CA LEU A 280 -27.78 -5.44 9.95
C LEU A 280 -27.85 -6.83 9.31
N ALA A 281 -26.88 -7.17 8.47
CA ALA A 281 -26.79 -8.51 7.86
C ALA A 281 -26.25 -9.56 8.85
N LEU A 282 -25.34 -9.16 9.74
CA LEU A 282 -24.64 -10.08 10.64
C LEU A 282 -25.37 -10.27 11.99
N PHE A 283 -26.08 -9.26 12.48
CA PHE A 283 -26.70 -9.23 13.81
C PHE A 283 -28.22 -8.99 13.75
N PRO A 284 -29.02 -9.97 13.28
CA PRO A 284 -30.47 -9.81 13.10
C PRO A 284 -31.19 -9.45 14.41
N GLU A 285 -30.72 -9.91 15.56
CA GLU A 285 -31.27 -9.62 16.88
C GLU A 285 -31.13 -8.15 17.30
N THR A 286 -30.09 -7.45 16.84
CA THR A 286 -29.87 -6.03 17.13
C THR A 286 -30.46 -5.11 16.07
N THR A 287 -31.00 -5.67 14.98
CA THR A 287 -31.54 -4.92 13.84
C THR A 287 -32.58 -3.86 14.23
N PRO A 288 -33.61 -4.15 15.06
CA PRO A 288 -34.57 -3.12 15.45
C PRO A 288 -33.91 -1.92 16.12
N ARG A 289 -32.93 -2.18 16.99
CA ARG A 289 -32.18 -1.14 17.69
C ARG A 289 -31.30 -0.32 16.73
N LEU A 290 -30.56 -0.98 15.85
CA LEU A 290 -29.69 -0.31 14.86
C LEU A 290 -30.48 0.55 13.87
N LEU A 291 -31.68 0.09 13.47
CA LEU A 291 -32.57 0.88 12.62
C LEU A 291 -33.04 2.15 13.33
N THR A 292 -33.46 2.05 14.59
CA THR A 292 -33.98 3.19 15.36
C THR A 292 -32.88 4.16 15.81
N GLU A 293 -31.76 3.66 16.34
CA GLU A 293 -30.70 4.51 16.93
C GLU A 293 -29.78 5.14 15.88
N HIS A 294 -29.68 4.56 14.67
CA HIS A 294 -28.73 5.02 13.65
C HIS A 294 -29.38 5.26 12.28
N ALA A 295 -30.07 4.27 11.72
CA ALA A 295 -30.56 4.38 10.34
C ALA A 295 -31.60 5.49 10.19
N GLN A 296 -32.60 5.53 11.07
CA GLN A 296 -33.70 6.48 11.00
C GLN A 296 -33.24 7.94 11.21
N PRO A 297 -32.41 8.27 12.22
CA PRO A 297 -31.81 9.60 12.33
C PRO A 297 -31.06 10.02 11.07
N TRP A 298 -30.33 9.12 10.40
CA TRP A 298 -29.61 9.46 9.17
C TRP A 298 -30.53 9.70 7.97
N LEU A 299 -31.65 8.97 7.90
CA LEU A 299 -32.65 9.17 6.86
C LEU A 299 -33.38 10.50 7.02
N GLU A 300 -33.63 10.92 8.27
CA GLU A 300 -34.36 12.14 8.62
C GLU A 300 -33.45 13.38 8.73
N GLU A 301 -32.12 13.21 8.79
CA GLU A 301 -31.16 14.31 8.93
C GLU A 301 -31.34 15.36 7.81
N PRO A 302 -31.64 16.62 8.15
CA PRO A 302 -31.88 17.65 7.15
C PRO A 302 -30.58 18.22 6.57
N GLY A 303 -30.68 18.77 5.37
CA GLY A 303 -29.59 19.49 4.71
C GLY A 303 -28.48 18.59 4.13
N PRO A 304 -27.37 19.19 3.66
CA PRO A 304 -26.39 18.51 2.80
C PRO A 304 -25.72 17.27 3.40
N ASP A 305 -25.53 17.21 4.71
CA ASP A 305 -24.90 16.03 5.34
C ASP A 305 -25.84 14.84 5.41
N GLY A 306 -27.13 15.07 5.65
CA GLY A 306 -28.15 14.04 5.55
C GLY A 306 -28.19 13.46 4.15
N VAL A 307 -28.09 14.31 3.12
CA VAL A 307 -28.00 13.86 1.73
C VAL A 307 -26.76 12.99 1.51
N LEU A 308 -25.58 13.42 1.96
CA LEU A 308 -24.34 12.63 1.83
C LEU A 308 -24.40 11.31 2.60
N LEU A 309 -25.01 11.29 3.79
CA LEU A 309 -25.23 10.08 4.59
C LEU A 309 -26.19 9.13 3.89
N ARG A 310 -27.32 9.62 3.37
CA ARG A 310 -28.29 8.83 2.60
C ARG A 310 -27.68 8.28 1.33
N GLN A 311 -26.83 9.05 0.63
CA GLN A 311 -26.09 8.56 -0.54
C GLN A 311 -25.09 7.48 -0.18
N ALA A 312 -24.32 7.66 0.90
CA ALA A 312 -23.40 6.64 1.39
C ALA A 312 -24.15 5.36 1.78
N LEU A 313 -25.28 5.50 2.49
CA LEU A 313 -26.18 4.41 2.85
C LEU A 313 -26.71 3.69 1.61
N GLY A 314 -27.15 4.45 0.60
CA GLY A 314 -27.57 3.91 -0.68
C GLY A 314 -26.47 3.12 -1.38
N ARG A 315 -25.24 3.65 -1.43
CA ARG A 315 -24.09 2.96 -2.05
C ARG A 315 -23.74 1.66 -1.31
N SER A 316 -23.78 1.68 0.02
CA SER A 316 -23.56 0.50 0.83
C SER A 316 -24.66 -0.55 0.64
N LEU A 317 -25.93 -0.15 0.58
CA LEU A 317 -27.07 -1.05 0.33
C LEU A 317 -27.06 -1.67 -1.07
N ALA A 318 -26.66 -0.88 -2.09
CA ALA A 318 -26.57 -1.35 -3.46
C ALA A 318 -25.62 -2.56 -3.61
N ASN A 319 -24.58 -2.62 -2.78
CA ASN A 319 -23.56 -3.68 -2.78
C ASN A 319 -23.68 -4.63 -1.58
N ALA A 320 -24.74 -4.52 -0.78
CA ALA A 320 -24.89 -5.30 0.44
C ALA A 320 -25.20 -6.78 0.15
N PRO A 321 -24.70 -7.72 0.98
CA PRO A 321 -25.18 -9.10 0.95
C PRO A 321 -26.68 -9.16 1.23
N ASP A 322 -27.35 -10.20 0.75
CA ASP A 322 -28.79 -10.40 1.00
C ASP A 322 -29.07 -10.66 2.49
N SER A 323 -30.03 -9.93 3.05
CA SER A 323 -30.52 -10.09 4.43
C SER A 323 -31.97 -9.59 4.52
N PRO A 324 -32.81 -10.13 5.41
CA PRO A 324 -34.19 -9.65 5.63
C PRO A 324 -34.30 -8.16 5.98
N ALA A 325 -33.24 -7.55 6.53
CA ALA A 325 -33.22 -6.14 6.88
C ALA A 325 -32.98 -5.22 5.67
N VAL A 326 -32.29 -5.72 4.62
CA VAL A 326 -31.84 -4.92 3.48
C VAL A 326 -33.00 -4.37 2.66
N PRO A 327 -34.03 -5.14 2.26
CA PRO A 327 -35.15 -4.60 1.48
C PRO A 327 -35.88 -3.45 2.18
N ARG A 328 -36.12 -3.59 3.50
CA ARG A 328 -36.81 -2.56 4.30
C ARG A 328 -36.02 -1.26 4.36
N LEU A 329 -34.71 -1.36 4.64
CA LEU A 329 -33.87 -0.17 4.70
C LEU A 329 -33.62 0.43 3.31
N ALA A 330 -33.51 -0.40 2.27
CA ALA A 330 -33.41 0.06 0.88
C ALA A 330 -34.67 0.82 0.43
N GLN A 331 -35.86 0.37 0.81
CA GLN A 331 -37.11 1.08 0.53
C GLN A 331 -37.11 2.48 1.19
N ALA A 332 -36.77 2.56 2.48
CA ALA A 332 -36.71 3.83 3.20
C ALA A 332 -35.62 4.77 2.64
N THR A 333 -34.44 4.22 2.32
CA THR A 333 -33.32 4.97 1.74
C THR A 333 -33.65 5.48 0.34
N ALA A 334 -34.28 4.66 -0.51
CA ALA A 334 -34.69 5.08 -1.85
C ALA A 334 -35.70 6.23 -1.80
N ARG A 335 -36.70 6.17 -0.90
CA ARG A 335 -37.66 7.28 -0.71
C ARG A 335 -36.96 8.56 -0.28
N ALA A 336 -36.03 8.47 0.67
CA ALA A 336 -35.31 9.63 1.16
C ALA A 336 -34.37 10.22 0.09
N LEU A 337 -33.71 9.38 -0.71
CA LEU A 337 -32.91 9.83 -1.86
C LEU A 337 -33.75 10.44 -2.99
N MET A 338 -34.99 9.97 -3.21
CA MET A 338 -35.92 10.61 -4.14
C MET A 338 -36.37 11.98 -3.65
N ALA A 339 -36.65 12.10 -2.35
CA ALA A 339 -36.97 13.38 -1.74
C ALA A 339 -35.79 14.37 -1.86
N ASP A 340 -34.57 13.89 -1.67
CA ASP A 340 -33.36 14.68 -1.92
C ASP A 340 -33.28 15.11 -3.38
N LEU A 341 -33.46 14.20 -4.34
CA LEU A 341 -33.43 14.54 -5.77
C LEU A 341 -34.47 15.62 -6.15
N ALA A 342 -35.63 15.63 -5.48
CA ALA A 342 -36.69 16.59 -5.74
C ALA A 342 -36.45 17.98 -5.11
N THR A 343 -35.63 18.07 -4.06
CA THR A 343 -35.41 19.31 -3.29
C THR A 343 -34.00 19.87 -3.41
N GLU A 344 -33.02 19.02 -3.68
CA GLU A 344 -31.59 19.29 -3.71
C GLU A 344 -30.97 18.72 -5.00
N PRO A 345 -30.13 19.46 -5.74
CA PRO A 345 -29.51 18.99 -6.98
C PRO A 345 -28.44 17.89 -6.79
N LEU A 346 -28.29 17.36 -5.58
CA LEU A 346 -27.32 16.35 -5.15
C LEU A 346 -27.64 14.91 -5.63
N GLY A 347 -28.84 14.64 -6.16
CA GLY A 347 -29.32 13.26 -6.39
C GLY A 347 -28.63 12.49 -7.54
N ASP A 348 -28.12 11.31 -7.21
CA ASP A 348 -27.62 10.31 -8.17
C ASP A 348 -28.75 9.36 -8.58
N ALA A 349 -29.40 9.63 -9.73
CA ALA A 349 -30.52 8.85 -10.22
C ALA A 349 -30.16 7.37 -10.49
N ASP A 350 -28.91 7.10 -10.90
CA ASP A 350 -28.44 5.72 -11.12
C ASP A 350 -28.29 4.97 -9.79
N LEU A 351 -27.79 5.65 -8.76
CA LEU A 351 -27.76 5.10 -7.40
C LEU A 351 -29.16 4.81 -6.89
N ILE A 352 -30.11 5.74 -7.04
CA ILE A 352 -31.50 5.53 -6.63
C ILE A 352 -32.07 4.28 -7.30
N ARG A 353 -31.87 4.15 -8.63
CA ARG A 353 -32.28 2.95 -9.38
C ARG A 353 -31.63 1.66 -8.85
N ARG A 354 -30.35 1.70 -8.47
CA ARG A 354 -29.67 0.53 -7.84
C ARG A 354 -30.28 0.18 -6.49
N VAL A 355 -30.57 1.17 -5.65
CA VAL A 355 -31.15 0.97 -4.31
C VAL A 355 -32.60 0.46 -4.41
N MET A 356 -33.40 0.99 -5.33
CA MET A 356 -34.79 0.54 -5.57
C MET A 356 -34.84 -0.96 -5.92
N ARG A 357 -33.90 -1.46 -6.74
CA ARG A 357 -33.80 -2.90 -7.04
C ARG A 357 -33.55 -3.76 -5.80
N ARG A 358 -32.83 -3.23 -4.79
CA ARG A 358 -32.60 -3.92 -3.51
C ARG A 358 -33.81 -3.88 -2.59
N ALA A 359 -34.71 -2.91 -2.76
CA ALA A 359 -35.95 -2.80 -1.99
C ALA A 359 -36.96 -3.92 -2.30
N GLN A 360 -36.84 -4.58 -3.45
CA GLN A 360 -37.77 -5.62 -3.91
C GLN A 360 -39.24 -5.17 -3.86
N ASP A 361 -39.48 -3.91 -4.23
CA ASP A 361 -40.79 -3.27 -4.26
C ASP A 361 -41.13 -2.90 -5.70
N ASP A 362 -42.18 -3.54 -6.24
CA ASP A 362 -42.60 -3.38 -7.64
C ASP A 362 -43.14 -1.97 -7.93
N LEU A 363 -43.79 -1.33 -6.96
CA LEU A 363 -44.31 0.03 -7.10
C LEU A 363 -43.16 1.04 -7.14
N LEU A 364 -42.22 0.89 -6.20
CA LEU A 364 -41.01 1.71 -6.16
C LEU A 364 -40.17 1.51 -7.44
N SER A 365 -40.13 0.29 -7.99
CA SER A 365 -39.43 0.00 -9.23
C SER A 365 -40.07 0.65 -10.47
N ALA A 366 -41.39 0.86 -10.46
CA ALA A 366 -42.08 1.61 -11.52
C ALA A 366 -41.77 3.11 -11.46
N ASP A 367 -41.69 3.70 -10.26
CA ASP A 367 -41.31 5.11 -10.05
C ASP A 367 -39.88 5.38 -10.55
N ALA A 368 -39.01 4.37 -10.52
CA ALA A 368 -37.63 4.45 -11.01
C ALA A 368 -37.52 4.87 -12.48
N ALA A 369 -38.51 4.49 -13.30
CA ALA A 369 -38.57 4.81 -14.73
C ALA A 369 -39.01 6.26 -14.98
N ALA A 370 -39.69 6.89 -14.01
CA ALA A 370 -40.13 8.27 -14.07
C ALA A 370 -39.07 9.27 -13.56
N LEU A 371 -37.99 8.78 -12.95
CA LEU A 371 -36.85 9.62 -12.56
C LEU A 371 -36.22 10.24 -13.81
N GLY A 372 -36.28 11.57 -13.91
CA GLY A 372 -35.59 12.33 -14.95
C GLY A 372 -34.08 12.08 -14.95
N ARG A 373 -33.39 12.53 -16.00
CA ARG A 373 -31.92 12.50 -16.01
C ARG A 373 -31.41 13.42 -14.90
N SER A 374 -30.42 12.97 -14.11
CA SER A 374 -29.74 13.84 -13.15
C SER A 374 -29.30 15.14 -13.85
N PRO A 375 -29.40 16.31 -13.18
CA PRO A 375 -28.87 17.54 -13.74
C PRO A 375 -27.40 17.34 -14.12
N PRO A 376 -26.92 17.98 -15.21
CA PRO A 376 -25.54 17.83 -15.60
C PRO A 376 -24.64 18.28 -14.44
N PRO A 377 -23.57 17.52 -14.13
CA PRO A 377 -22.63 17.91 -13.09
C PRO A 377 -22.09 19.32 -13.39
N PHE A 378 -21.61 20.04 -12.38
CA PHE A 378 -21.07 21.40 -12.54
C PHE A 378 -20.06 21.50 -13.70
N GLN A 379 -19.29 20.43 -13.93
CA GLN A 379 -18.38 20.23 -15.07
C GLN A 379 -19.02 20.49 -16.45
N GLY A 380 -20.31 20.15 -16.63
CA GLY A 380 -21.05 20.27 -17.88
C GLY A 380 -21.98 21.48 -17.96
N THR A 381 -21.85 22.44 -17.04
CA THR A 381 -22.62 23.70 -17.04
C THR A 381 -21.71 24.87 -17.39
N ASP A 382 -22.24 26.08 -17.63
CA ASP A 382 -21.46 27.34 -17.78
C ASP A 382 -21.42 28.21 -16.51
N ARG A 383 -21.89 27.67 -15.38
CA ARG A 383 -22.00 28.41 -14.12
C ARG A 383 -20.62 28.67 -13.50
N SER A 384 -20.37 29.87 -12.99
CA SER A 384 -19.16 30.20 -12.21
C SER A 384 -19.51 30.64 -10.79
N ILE A 385 -18.57 30.46 -9.87
CA ILE A 385 -18.63 30.92 -8.48
C ILE A 385 -17.59 32.03 -8.32
N ALA A 386 -18.02 33.22 -7.90
CA ALA A 386 -17.12 34.30 -7.50
C ALA A 386 -17.46 34.72 -6.07
N LEU A 387 -16.48 34.74 -5.17
CA LEU A 387 -16.66 35.08 -3.76
C LEU A 387 -15.51 35.94 -3.25
N GLY A 388 -15.81 37.13 -2.74
CA GLY A 388 -14.85 37.98 -2.05
C GLY A 388 -15.10 37.97 -0.54
N ILE A 389 -14.09 37.61 0.25
CA ILE A 389 -14.13 37.69 1.71
C ILE A 389 -13.32 38.89 2.17
N LEU A 390 -13.99 39.80 2.89
CA LEU A 390 -13.43 41.08 3.30
C LEU A 390 -12.28 40.92 4.32
N PRO A 391 -11.36 41.90 4.40
CA PRO A 391 -10.26 41.89 5.37
C PRO A 391 -10.70 41.83 6.83
N THR A 392 -11.85 42.40 7.16
CA THR A 392 -12.42 42.49 8.52
C THR A 392 -13.09 41.19 8.96
N ASP A 393 -13.28 40.24 8.04
CA ASP A 393 -14.02 39.01 8.28
C ASP A 393 -13.08 37.91 8.78
N VAL A 394 -12.69 38.00 10.05
CA VAL A 394 -11.59 37.22 10.64
C VAL A 394 -12.08 36.20 11.69
N GLY A 395 -11.35 35.09 11.79
CA GLY A 395 -11.39 34.17 12.92
C GLY A 395 -10.63 34.71 14.14
N GLY A 396 -10.65 33.93 15.22
CA GLY A 396 -9.89 34.25 16.44
C GLY A 396 -8.43 33.80 16.39
N LEU A 397 -8.09 32.88 15.49
CA LEU A 397 -6.73 32.33 15.33
C LEU A 397 -6.40 32.08 13.87
N ALA A 398 -5.13 32.20 13.52
CA ALA A 398 -4.62 31.83 12.20
C ALA A 398 -4.82 30.33 11.93
N VAL A 399 -5.23 29.98 10.72
CA VAL A 399 -5.37 28.59 10.27
C VAL A 399 -4.39 28.32 9.14
N HIS A 400 -3.33 27.60 9.45
CA HIS A 400 -2.25 27.31 8.50
C HIS A 400 -2.58 26.16 7.55
N ASP A 401 -3.42 25.21 7.99
CA ASP A 401 -3.90 24.09 7.19
C ASP A 401 -5.28 23.64 7.70
N ALA A 402 -6.14 23.18 6.80
CA ALA A 402 -7.45 22.66 7.15
C ALA A 402 -7.87 21.51 6.22
N VAL A 403 -8.33 20.41 6.79
CA VAL A 403 -8.71 19.21 6.04
C VAL A 403 -10.13 18.78 6.42
N ALA A 404 -10.91 18.37 5.43
CA ALA A 404 -12.21 17.75 5.65
C ALA A 404 -12.01 16.37 6.26
N LEU A 405 -12.91 16.03 7.17
CA LEU A 405 -13.02 14.70 7.76
C LEU A 405 -14.44 14.16 7.53
N PRO A 406 -14.63 12.84 7.71
CA PRO A 406 -15.97 12.25 7.74
C PRO A 406 -16.91 12.99 8.71
N LYS A 407 -18.21 13.01 8.38
CA LYS A 407 -19.30 13.81 9.02
C LYS A 407 -19.23 15.33 8.75
N GLY A 408 -18.49 15.77 7.73
CA GLY A 408 -18.32 17.21 7.45
C GLY A 408 -17.53 17.94 8.53
N ARG A 409 -16.84 17.20 9.42
CA ARG A 409 -15.93 17.76 10.41
C ARG A 409 -14.71 18.36 9.70
N ILE A 410 -14.04 19.27 10.37
CA ILE A 410 -12.83 19.90 9.85
C ILE A 410 -11.72 19.76 10.89
N LEU A 411 -10.55 19.32 10.46
CA LEU A 411 -9.34 19.39 11.27
C LEU A 411 -8.56 20.63 10.84
N ALA A 412 -8.32 21.55 11.76
CA ALA A 412 -7.60 22.79 11.49
C ALA A 412 -6.30 22.87 12.30
N ALA A 413 -5.20 23.15 11.61
CA ALA A 413 -3.88 23.37 12.16
C ALA A 413 -3.69 24.86 12.48
N LEU A 414 -3.42 25.16 13.74
CA LEU A 414 -3.36 26.51 14.31
C LEU A 414 -1.91 26.93 14.64
N GLY A 415 -0.93 26.24 14.07
CA GLY A 415 0.49 26.52 14.27
C GLY A 415 0.93 26.08 15.67
N GLU A 416 1.54 27.01 16.41
CA GLU A 416 1.97 26.78 17.79
C GLU A 416 0.79 26.55 18.76
N ALA A 417 -0.40 27.03 18.41
CA ALA A 417 -1.60 26.79 19.21
C ALA A 417 -2.12 25.35 19.06
N GLY A 418 -1.52 24.51 18.21
CA GLY A 418 -1.87 23.10 18.06
C GLY A 418 -2.90 22.83 16.97
N VAL A 419 -3.75 21.84 17.18
CA VAL A 419 -4.75 21.39 16.20
C VAL A 419 -6.14 21.38 16.84
N VAL A 420 -7.14 21.92 16.15
CA VAL A 420 -8.53 21.87 16.60
C VAL A 420 -9.36 20.97 15.67
N LEU A 421 -10.13 20.07 16.26
CA LEU A 421 -11.16 19.31 15.59
C LEU A 421 -12.47 20.08 15.71
N LEU A 422 -13.02 20.51 14.59
CA LEU A 422 -14.26 21.27 14.52
C LEU A 422 -15.42 20.38 14.05
N THR A 423 -16.61 20.66 14.58
CA THR A 423 -17.85 20.21 13.95
C THR A 423 -18.00 20.88 12.59
N ARG A 424 -18.97 20.41 11.82
CA ARG A 424 -19.31 21.01 10.53
C ARG A 424 -19.67 22.50 10.60
N ASP A 425 -20.17 22.96 11.74
CA ASP A 425 -20.64 24.33 11.97
C ASP A 425 -19.51 25.20 12.55
N GLY A 426 -18.28 24.67 12.61
CA GLY A 426 -17.12 25.36 13.15
C GLY A 426 -17.03 25.38 14.67
N ARG A 427 -17.83 24.56 15.39
CA ARG A 427 -17.74 24.47 16.85
C ARG A 427 -16.58 23.54 17.24
N PRO A 428 -15.73 23.91 18.22
CA PRO A 428 -14.66 23.02 18.68
C PRO A 428 -15.22 21.77 19.37
N VAL A 429 -14.77 20.60 18.91
CA VAL A 429 -15.05 19.28 19.50
C VAL A 429 -13.91 18.87 20.43
N ALA A 430 -12.68 19.12 20.00
CA ALA A 430 -11.47 18.82 20.74
C ALA A 430 -10.34 19.73 20.29
N HIS A 431 -9.49 20.08 21.25
CA HIS A 431 -8.24 20.79 21.00
C HIS A 431 -7.08 19.88 21.37
N LEU A 432 -6.17 19.68 20.43
CA LEU A 432 -4.98 18.84 20.55
C LEU A 432 -3.76 19.76 20.62
N SER A 433 -3.08 19.78 21.76
CA SER A 433 -2.05 20.79 22.04
C SER A 433 -0.71 20.61 21.30
N GLU A 434 -0.53 19.53 20.56
CA GLU A 434 0.70 19.33 19.77
C GLU A 434 0.73 20.32 18.60
N PRO A 435 1.83 21.10 18.43
CA PRO A 435 1.91 22.14 17.41
C PRO A 435 1.84 21.55 16.00
N ALA A 436 1.10 22.19 15.12
CA ALA A 436 1.03 21.81 13.72
C ALA A 436 0.70 22.99 12.83
N GLU A 437 1.46 23.14 11.75
CA GLU A 437 1.20 24.06 10.64
C GLU A 437 0.81 23.30 9.35
N ARG A 438 1.10 21.98 9.27
CA ARG A 438 0.68 21.08 8.18
C ARG A 438 0.00 19.85 8.73
N LEU A 439 -0.98 19.34 7.97
CA LEU A 439 -1.70 18.11 8.28
C LEU A 439 -1.45 17.05 7.21
N VAL A 440 -1.23 15.81 7.66
CA VAL A 440 -1.22 14.61 6.81
C VAL A 440 -2.33 13.69 7.31
N VAL A 441 -3.32 13.40 6.48
CA VAL A 441 -4.55 12.71 6.94
C VAL A 441 -4.63 11.31 6.34
N SER A 442 -5.06 10.34 7.14
CA SER A 442 -5.32 8.98 6.64
C SER A 442 -6.61 8.93 5.83
N TYR A 443 -6.71 8.08 4.82
CA TYR A 443 -7.94 7.97 4.01
C TYR A 443 -9.20 7.67 4.83
N GLY A 444 -9.07 6.97 5.95
CA GLY A 444 -10.17 6.68 6.87
C GLY A 444 -10.60 7.86 7.75
N GLY A 445 -9.82 8.95 7.80
CA GLY A 445 -10.13 10.15 8.59
C GLY A 445 -10.11 9.93 10.11
N HIS A 446 -9.54 8.82 10.58
CA HIS A 446 -9.44 8.43 11.99
C HIS A 446 -8.05 8.71 12.59
N ARG A 447 -7.01 8.81 11.75
CA ARG A 447 -5.66 9.24 12.13
C ARG A 447 -5.18 10.40 11.27
N ALA A 448 -4.35 11.24 11.86
CA ALA A 448 -3.59 12.26 11.14
C ALA A 448 -2.19 12.44 11.75
N LEU A 449 -1.32 13.12 11.02
CA LEU A 449 -0.06 13.64 11.53
C LEU A 449 -0.13 15.16 11.55
N GLY A 450 0.29 15.75 12.66
CA GLY A 450 0.54 17.18 12.79
C GLY A 450 2.03 17.44 12.60
N LEU A 451 2.38 18.37 11.72
CA LEU A 451 3.77 18.74 11.43
C LEU A 451 3.97 20.21 11.76
N ALA A 452 5.01 20.52 12.53
CA ALA A 452 5.42 21.90 12.81
C ALA A 452 6.91 22.09 12.50
N ARG A 453 7.25 23.23 11.88
CA ARG A 453 8.65 23.52 11.52
C ARG A 453 9.45 23.97 12.75
N ARG A 454 10.62 23.38 12.96
CA ARG A 454 11.60 23.77 13.99
C ARG A 454 12.98 23.91 13.34
N GLY A 455 13.29 25.13 12.89
CA GLY A 455 14.50 25.40 12.11
C GLY A 455 14.53 24.60 10.81
N GLY A 456 15.56 23.75 10.64
CA GLY A 456 15.72 22.90 9.46
C GLY A 456 14.87 21.62 9.47
N ALA A 457 14.29 21.23 10.60
CA ALA A 457 13.58 19.97 10.76
C ALA A 457 12.06 20.18 10.97
N TRP A 458 11.31 19.10 10.77
CA TRP A 458 9.90 18.98 11.10
C TRP A 458 9.75 18.18 12.38
N ARG A 459 9.02 18.72 13.35
CA ARG A 459 8.48 17.93 14.46
C ARG A 459 7.17 17.29 13.98
N VAL A 460 7.06 15.99 14.17
CA VAL A 460 5.89 15.20 13.76
C VAL A 460 5.19 14.64 14.98
N ALA A 461 3.89 14.90 15.09
CA ALA A 461 3.01 14.36 16.11
C ALA A 461 1.96 13.43 15.47
N ARG A 462 1.62 12.34 16.16
CA ARG A 462 0.51 11.45 15.80
C ARG A 462 -0.77 11.94 16.45
N LEU A 463 -1.82 12.08 15.64
CA LEU A 463 -3.15 12.52 16.04
C LEU A 463 -4.11 11.35 15.90
N ASP A 464 -4.63 10.88 17.04
CA ASP A 464 -5.74 9.93 17.10
C ASP A 464 -7.05 10.73 17.19
N LEU A 465 -7.80 10.75 16.10
CA LEU A 465 -9.02 11.56 15.98
C LEU A 465 -10.25 10.86 16.56
N VAL A 466 -10.15 9.56 16.85
CA VAL A 466 -11.21 8.77 17.50
C VAL A 466 -11.14 9.00 19.00
N HIS A 467 -9.97 8.79 19.60
CA HIS A 467 -9.74 8.99 21.03
C HIS A 467 -9.41 10.45 21.40
N ARG A 468 -9.26 11.32 20.39
CA ARG A 468 -8.96 12.76 20.54
C ARG A 468 -7.68 12.98 21.33
N ARG A 469 -6.63 12.25 20.95
CA ARG A 469 -5.31 12.32 21.58
C ARG A 469 -4.27 12.74 20.56
N ALA A 470 -3.27 13.46 21.04
CA ALA A 470 -2.08 13.76 20.28
C ALA A 470 -0.85 13.31 21.07
N SER A 471 0.17 12.85 20.36
CA SER A 471 1.44 12.48 20.95
C SER A 471 2.57 12.82 20.00
N ARG A 472 3.63 13.45 20.50
CA ARG A 472 4.89 13.58 19.77
C ARG A 472 5.40 12.20 19.31
N TRP A 473 5.90 12.14 18.07
CA TRP A 473 6.42 10.91 17.49
C TRP A 473 7.91 11.02 17.15
N CYS A 474 8.30 11.93 16.27
CA CYS A 474 9.69 12.06 15.84
C CYS A 474 10.04 13.47 15.33
N GLU A 475 11.31 13.67 15.01
CA GLU A 475 11.80 14.86 14.29
C GLU A 475 12.54 14.41 13.03
N LEU A 476 12.20 14.99 11.89
CA LEU A 476 12.69 14.55 10.57
C LEU A 476 13.10 15.75 9.71
N GLN A 477 14.18 15.60 8.94
CA GLN A 477 14.47 16.52 7.84
C GLN A 477 13.73 16.00 6.59
N LEU A 478 12.79 16.79 6.09
CA LEU A 478 11.95 16.41 4.96
C LEU A 478 12.16 17.39 3.82
N ASP A 479 12.54 16.86 2.66
CA ASP A 479 12.60 17.60 1.40
C ASP A 479 11.19 17.74 0.80
N ALA A 480 10.39 16.67 0.90
CA ALA A 480 9.00 16.60 0.50
C ALA A 480 8.27 15.51 1.30
N PHE A 481 6.95 15.56 1.35
CA PHE A 481 6.12 14.51 1.97
C PHE A 481 4.76 14.42 1.30
N ALA A 482 4.18 13.22 1.31
CA ALA A 482 2.81 13.01 0.89
C ALA A 482 1.84 13.60 1.92
N GLU A 483 0.81 14.29 1.43
CA GLU A 483 -0.18 14.97 2.25
C GLU A 483 -1.34 14.07 2.73
N ALA A 484 -1.35 12.83 2.24
CA ALA A 484 -2.26 11.77 2.64
C ALA A 484 -1.52 10.44 2.82
N PHE A 485 -2.07 9.55 3.63
CA PHE A 485 -1.50 8.22 3.88
C PHE A 485 -2.58 7.15 4.09
N ASP A 486 -2.18 5.89 4.07
CA ASP A 486 -3.08 4.73 4.13
C ASP A 486 -3.47 4.31 5.57
N GLY A 487 -2.97 5.06 6.57
CA GLY A 487 -3.10 4.75 7.99
C GLY A 487 -1.85 4.09 8.62
N TRP A 488 -0.94 3.56 7.80
CA TRP A 488 0.26 2.86 8.27
C TRP A 488 1.54 3.43 7.69
N THR A 489 1.64 3.54 6.37
CA THR A 489 2.86 3.96 5.68
C THR A 489 2.73 5.39 5.21
N TRP A 490 3.58 6.26 5.72
CA TRP A 490 3.70 7.64 5.25
C TRP A 490 4.94 7.79 4.37
N PHE A 491 4.73 8.27 3.14
CA PHE A 491 5.81 8.47 2.17
C PHE A 491 6.39 9.87 2.24
N VAL A 492 7.72 9.93 2.32
CA VAL A 492 8.50 11.16 2.44
C VAL A 492 9.76 11.11 1.57
N SER A 493 10.25 12.26 1.14
CA SER A 493 11.62 12.39 0.63
C SER A 493 12.49 12.93 1.75
N THR A 494 13.51 12.15 2.12
CA THR A 494 14.44 12.47 3.21
C THR A 494 15.83 11.93 2.89
N ASP A 495 16.86 12.73 3.20
CA ASP A 495 18.25 12.53 2.79
C ASP A 495 18.41 12.23 1.29
N GLY A 496 17.59 12.88 0.45
CA GLY A 496 17.62 12.64 -0.99
C GLY A 496 17.18 11.24 -1.43
N ALA A 497 16.32 10.58 -0.65
CA ALA A 497 15.72 9.30 -1.00
C ALA A 497 14.23 9.28 -0.66
N LEU A 498 13.43 8.71 -1.55
CA LEU A 498 12.03 8.41 -1.29
C LEU A 498 11.94 7.25 -0.29
N THR A 499 11.24 7.47 0.82
CA THR A 499 11.18 6.57 1.97
C THR A 499 9.73 6.39 2.43
N GLY A 500 9.32 5.14 2.68
CA GLY A 500 8.07 4.82 3.38
C GLY A 500 8.34 4.60 4.86
N LEU A 501 7.68 5.36 5.72
CA LEU A 501 7.82 5.29 7.19
C LEU A 501 6.61 4.61 7.81
N ASP A 502 6.83 3.65 8.72
CA ASP A 502 5.74 3.03 9.50
C ASP A 502 5.33 3.92 10.67
N VAL A 503 4.15 4.54 10.55
CA VAL A 503 3.54 5.43 11.53
C VAL A 503 3.07 4.67 12.79
N THR A 504 2.92 3.36 12.70
CA THR A 504 2.45 2.53 13.82
C THR A 504 3.56 2.22 14.82
N GLN A 505 4.83 2.30 14.43
CA GLN A 505 5.97 2.06 15.31
C GLN A 505 6.25 3.24 16.25
N GLU A 506 6.90 2.96 17.38
CA GLU A 506 7.35 4.02 18.30
C GLU A 506 8.40 4.93 17.67
N ARG A 507 9.29 4.36 16.84
CA ARG A 507 10.31 5.08 16.08
C ARG A 507 9.89 5.22 14.63
N ALA A 508 10.40 6.23 13.95
CA ALA A 508 10.22 6.41 12.51
C ALA A 508 11.07 5.41 11.73
N GLU A 509 10.59 4.16 11.65
CA GLU A 509 11.29 3.10 10.93
C GLU A 509 10.95 3.11 9.45
N ALA A 510 11.98 3.05 8.61
CA ALA A 510 11.82 2.96 7.16
C ALA A 510 11.45 1.52 6.78
N THR A 511 10.22 1.33 6.29
CA THR A 511 9.77 0.04 5.75
C THR A 511 10.24 -0.16 4.32
N TRP A 512 10.56 0.92 3.60
CA TRP A 512 11.06 0.87 2.24
C TRP A 512 11.82 2.15 1.90
N ARG A 513 12.84 2.04 1.04
CA ARG A 513 13.65 3.18 0.61
C ARG A 513 14.10 3.01 -0.84
N ASN A 514 13.91 4.05 -1.64
CA ASN A 514 14.43 4.17 -3.00
C ASN A 514 15.41 5.35 -3.04
N ARG A 515 16.71 5.04 -3.19
CA ARG A 515 17.80 6.03 -3.20
C ARG A 515 17.96 6.73 -4.55
N ASP A 516 17.34 6.20 -5.59
CA ASP A 516 17.40 6.77 -6.94
C ASP A 516 16.34 7.86 -7.11
N CYS A 517 15.26 7.82 -6.34
CA CYS A 517 14.19 8.81 -6.39
C CYS A 517 14.42 9.94 -5.37
N ARG A 518 14.74 11.13 -5.88
CA ARG A 518 14.73 12.40 -5.12
C ARG A 518 13.44 13.14 -5.43
N ALA A 519 12.42 12.95 -4.59
CA ALA A 519 11.11 13.54 -4.85
C ALA A 519 11.04 14.97 -4.29
N ALA A 520 10.78 15.94 -5.17
CA ALA A 520 10.52 17.32 -4.77
C ALA A 520 9.05 17.54 -4.36
N ARG A 521 8.14 16.70 -4.87
CA ARG A 521 6.72 16.63 -4.48
C ARG A 521 6.25 15.19 -4.50
N LEU A 522 5.31 14.88 -3.62
CA LEU A 522 4.71 13.57 -3.48
C LEU A 522 3.20 13.68 -3.44
N SER A 523 2.53 12.79 -4.16
CA SER A 523 1.09 12.61 -4.05
C SER A 523 0.79 11.13 -3.86
N HIS A 524 0.04 10.84 -2.81
CA HIS A 524 -0.32 9.48 -2.45
C HIS A 524 -1.83 9.32 -2.57
N HIS A 525 -2.23 8.27 -3.30
CA HIS A 525 -3.60 7.93 -3.58
C HIS A 525 -3.85 6.45 -3.26
N PRO A 526 -5.11 6.03 -3.08
CA PRO A 526 -5.43 4.62 -2.98
C PRO A 526 -4.90 3.86 -4.21
N GLY A 527 -3.89 3.00 -4.01
CA GLY A 527 -3.29 2.18 -5.06
C GLY A 527 -2.12 2.79 -5.81
N SER A 528 -1.76 4.08 -5.62
CA SER A 528 -0.59 4.67 -6.29
C SER A 528 0.13 5.74 -5.46
N LEU A 529 1.44 5.84 -5.67
CA LEU A 529 2.30 6.89 -5.16
C LEU A 529 3.03 7.55 -6.33
N LEU A 530 2.78 8.84 -6.51
CA LEU A 530 3.39 9.64 -7.55
C LEU A 530 4.47 10.52 -6.95
N ALA A 531 5.67 10.46 -7.54
CA ALA A 531 6.80 11.28 -7.16
C ALA A 531 7.22 12.18 -8.33
N PHE A 532 7.24 13.49 -8.09
CA PHE A 532 7.89 14.42 -9.00
C PHE A 532 9.37 14.45 -8.66
N HIS A 533 10.16 13.75 -9.46
CA HIS A 533 11.59 13.57 -9.31
C HIS A 533 12.35 14.70 -10.01
N LEU A 534 13.35 15.25 -9.33
CA LEU A 534 14.27 16.24 -9.90
C LEU A 534 15.70 15.76 -9.75
N ASP A 535 16.42 15.65 -10.86
CA ASP A 535 17.87 15.42 -10.89
C ASP A 535 18.57 16.30 -11.95
N ALA A 536 19.85 16.03 -12.20
CA ALA A 536 20.64 16.76 -13.20
C ALA A 536 20.25 16.45 -14.66
N ARG A 537 19.52 15.36 -14.92
CA ARG A 537 19.05 14.95 -16.26
C ARG A 537 17.72 15.61 -16.61
N GLY A 538 16.94 16.00 -15.60
CA GLY A 538 15.72 16.76 -15.76
C GLY A 538 14.61 16.31 -14.80
N PRO A 539 13.43 16.92 -14.92
CA PRO A 539 12.25 16.53 -14.18
C PRO A 539 11.62 15.25 -14.75
N GLU A 540 11.26 14.31 -13.87
CA GLU A 540 10.51 13.10 -14.20
C GLU A 540 9.33 12.91 -13.25
N ILE A 541 8.31 12.19 -13.71
CA ILE A 541 7.22 11.69 -12.86
C ILE A 541 7.39 10.18 -12.73
N TRP A 542 7.48 9.71 -11.50
CA TRP A 542 7.61 8.29 -11.19
C TRP A 542 6.30 7.82 -10.57
N ASP A 543 5.70 6.79 -11.17
CA ASP A 543 4.46 6.18 -10.68
C ASP A 543 4.74 4.82 -10.06
N PHE A 544 4.54 4.72 -8.75
CA PHE A 544 4.65 3.48 -8.00
C PHE A 544 3.25 2.93 -7.71
N GLU A 545 3.03 1.68 -8.07
CA GLU A 545 1.83 0.96 -7.64
C GLU A 545 1.95 0.63 -6.15
N LEU A 546 0.86 0.83 -5.42
CA LEU A 546 0.74 0.45 -4.02
C LEU A 546 -0.22 -0.73 -3.84
N PRO A 547 0.05 -1.62 -2.89
CA PRO A 547 1.14 -1.58 -1.90
C PRO A 547 2.44 -2.25 -2.37
N SER A 548 2.49 -2.75 -3.61
CA SER A 548 3.65 -3.50 -4.12
C SER A 548 4.94 -2.69 -4.16
N LEU A 549 4.84 -1.36 -4.20
CA LEU A 549 5.94 -0.41 -4.38
C LEU A 549 6.72 -0.67 -5.68
N THR A 550 6.05 -1.28 -6.66
CA THR A 550 6.60 -1.54 -7.98
C THR A 550 6.52 -0.25 -8.78
N LEU A 551 7.66 0.20 -9.30
CA LEU A 551 7.71 1.32 -10.22
C LEU A 551 7.07 0.89 -11.55
N ARG A 552 5.90 1.46 -11.85
CA ARG A 552 5.12 1.16 -13.06
C ARG A 552 5.51 2.03 -14.23
N ASP A 553 5.85 3.29 -13.97
CA ASP A 553 6.19 4.25 -15.03
C ASP A 553 7.27 5.26 -14.60
N ARG A 554 8.04 5.71 -15.60
CA ARG A 554 8.93 6.87 -15.52
C ARG A 554 8.66 7.73 -16.75
N SER A 555 8.03 8.87 -16.54
CA SER A 555 7.70 9.81 -17.61
C SER A 555 8.57 11.05 -17.49
N ALA A 556 9.41 11.30 -18.48
CA ALA A 556 10.14 12.56 -18.58
C ALA A 556 9.15 13.71 -18.75
N VAL A 557 9.34 14.76 -17.95
CA VAL A 557 8.60 16.00 -18.11
C VAL A 557 9.46 16.87 -19.02
N PRO A 558 8.93 17.36 -20.15
CA PRO A 558 9.76 18.18 -21.02
C PRO A 558 10.28 19.41 -20.24
N THR A 559 11.45 19.91 -20.60
CA THR A 559 12.07 21.09 -19.94
C THR A 559 12.04 22.32 -20.83
N GLU A 560 11.93 22.12 -22.14
CA GLU A 560 11.79 23.15 -23.16
C GLU A 560 10.32 23.35 -23.45
N TRP A 561 9.69 24.18 -22.64
CA TRP A 561 8.35 24.65 -22.94
C TRP A 561 8.47 26.13 -23.25
N GLU A 562 7.77 26.58 -24.28
CA GLU A 562 7.88 27.92 -24.83
C GLU A 562 7.71 28.98 -23.72
N GLY A 563 8.82 29.50 -23.16
CA GLY A 563 8.78 30.54 -22.13
C GLY A 563 9.90 30.53 -21.08
N GLY A 564 10.58 29.42 -20.82
CA GLY A 564 11.78 29.39 -19.94
C GLY A 564 11.58 29.88 -18.49
N GLY A 565 10.33 29.97 -18.01
CA GLY A 565 9.98 30.53 -16.68
C GLY A 565 10.22 29.57 -15.52
N ALA A 566 9.88 29.98 -14.28
CA ALA A 566 9.88 29.14 -13.08
C ALA A 566 8.53 28.41 -12.93
N TRP A 567 8.54 27.16 -12.48
CA TRP A 567 7.37 26.27 -12.54
C TRP A 567 7.01 25.78 -11.15
N VAL A 568 5.75 25.93 -10.79
CA VAL A 568 5.15 25.17 -9.68
C VAL A 568 4.50 23.95 -10.31
N SER A 569 4.75 22.78 -9.75
CA SER A 569 4.19 21.52 -10.25
C SER A 569 3.63 20.68 -9.11
N ALA A 570 2.60 19.88 -9.42
CA ALA A 570 2.01 18.93 -8.49
C ALA A 570 1.66 17.63 -9.23
N PRO A 571 2.21 16.48 -8.80
CA PRO A 571 1.81 15.20 -9.37
C PRO A 571 0.39 14.84 -8.89
N THR A 572 -0.44 14.32 -9.80
CA THR A 572 -1.83 13.93 -9.55
C THR A 572 -2.15 12.63 -10.29
N PRO A 573 -3.21 11.89 -9.93
CA PRO A 573 -3.61 10.67 -10.65
C PRO A 573 -3.90 10.93 -12.13
N GLN A 574 -4.21 12.18 -12.49
CA GLN A 574 -4.47 12.62 -13.84
C GLN A 574 -3.21 13.08 -14.58
N GLY A 575 -2.03 13.06 -13.98
CA GLY A 575 -0.76 13.49 -14.59
C GLY A 575 -0.05 14.56 -13.76
N LEU A 576 0.74 15.42 -14.40
CA LEU A 576 1.40 16.55 -13.75
C LEU A 576 0.72 17.85 -14.12
N VAL A 577 0.06 18.47 -13.14
CA VAL A 577 -0.33 19.87 -13.28
C VAL A 577 0.89 20.73 -13.02
N HIS A 578 1.14 21.68 -13.91
CA HIS A 578 2.22 22.65 -13.77
C HIS A 578 1.73 24.02 -14.20
N LEU A 579 2.45 25.04 -13.78
CA LEU A 579 2.18 26.43 -14.09
C LEU A 579 3.41 27.03 -14.73
N GLU A 580 3.23 27.61 -15.91
CA GLU A 580 4.28 28.29 -16.67
C GLU A 580 4.03 29.78 -16.64
N ARG A 581 5.10 30.56 -16.57
CA ARG A 581 5.04 32.02 -16.64
C ARG A 581 5.58 32.48 -17.98
N SER A 582 4.78 33.19 -18.76
CA SER A 582 5.21 33.93 -19.94
C SER A 582 5.12 35.43 -19.64
N SER A 583 6.24 36.15 -19.81
CA SER A 583 6.30 37.59 -19.53
C SER A 583 6.07 38.39 -20.81
N GLY A 584 4.93 39.08 -20.91
CA GLY A 584 4.69 40.14 -21.89
C GLY A 584 3.98 41.32 -21.22
N ALA A 585 4.60 42.50 -21.14
CA ALA A 585 3.96 43.65 -20.48
C ALA A 585 2.66 44.08 -21.20
N PRO A 586 1.57 44.47 -20.52
CA PRO A 586 1.42 44.80 -19.08
C PRO A 586 0.84 43.67 -18.19
N THR A 587 0.60 42.46 -18.71
CA THR A 587 0.04 41.33 -17.94
C THR A 587 0.98 40.14 -17.99
N THR A 588 1.35 39.58 -16.84
CA THR A 588 2.05 38.29 -16.86
C THR A 588 1.03 37.22 -17.19
N SER A 589 1.16 36.58 -18.36
CA SER A 589 0.32 35.45 -18.71
C SER A 589 0.89 34.20 -18.06
N TYR A 590 0.08 33.55 -17.24
CA TYR A 590 0.40 32.24 -16.73
C TYR A 590 -0.32 31.21 -17.60
N THR A 591 0.29 30.07 -17.83
CA THR A 591 -0.37 28.95 -18.49
C THR A 591 -0.42 27.80 -17.50
N VAL A 592 -1.62 27.39 -17.12
CA VAL A 592 -1.82 26.15 -16.38
C VAL A 592 -1.89 25.03 -17.40
N GLY A 593 -1.01 24.05 -17.29
CA GLY A 593 -1.10 22.87 -18.13
C GLY A 593 -1.24 21.60 -17.31
N LEU A 594 -1.80 20.59 -17.96
CA LEU A 594 -1.82 19.21 -17.50
C LEU A 594 -1.02 18.37 -18.48
N PHE A 595 0.11 17.87 -18.01
CA PHE A 595 0.93 16.93 -18.74
C PHE A 595 0.48 15.51 -18.45
N ARG A 596 0.13 14.78 -19.52
CA ARG A 596 -0.16 13.34 -19.50
C ARG A 596 0.71 12.64 -20.54
N ARG A 597 0.85 11.33 -20.37
CA ARG A 597 1.53 10.48 -21.36
C ARG A 597 0.89 10.55 -22.76
N GLU A 598 -0.44 10.66 -22.81
CA GLU A 598 -1.22 10.68 -24.07
C GLU A 598 -1.27 12.05 -24.75
N GLY A 599 -0.71 13.09 -24.11
CA GLY A 599 -0.71 14.43 -24.67
C GLY A 599 -0.64 15.52 -23.61
N HIS A 600 -0.36 16.72 -24.08
CA HIS A 600 -0.25 17.92 -23.25
C HIS A 600 -1.45 18.83 -23.52
N ARG A 601 -2.11 19.27 -22.46
CA ARG A 601 -3.25 20.21 -22.52
C ARG A 601 -2.92 21.46 -21.71
N ARG A 602 -3.29 22.63 -22.23
CA ARG A 602 -2.94 23.93 -21.65
C ARG A 602 -4.16 24.84 -21.61
N VAL A 603 -4.20 25.71 -20.60
CA VAL A 603 -5.16 26.80 -20.48
C VAL A 603 -4.41 28.04 -20.01
N GLY A 604 -4.60 29.13 -20.75
CA GLY A 604 -4.11 30.45 -20.35
C GLY A 604 -4.89 30.97 -19.14
N LEU A 605 -4.16 31.50 -18.17
CA LEU A 605 -4.65 32.19 -16.99
C LEU A 605 -3.96 33.54 -16.90
N GLU A 606 -4.73 34.62 -17.02
CA GLU A 606 -4.19 35.96 -16.80
C GLU A 606 -4.15 36.27 -15.31
N LEU A 607 -2.96 36.56 -14.80
CA LEU A 607 -2.75 37.01 -13.42
C LEU A 607 -2.04 38.37 -13.41
N PRO A 608 -2.26 39.20 -12.39
CA PRO A 608 -1.47 40.41 -12.19
C PRO A 608 0.04 40.13 -12.14
N GLU A 609 0.86 41.06 -12.64
CA GLU A 609 2.31 40.87 -12.75
C GLU A 609 3.02 40.61 -11.42
N GLN A 610 2.50 41.17 -10.33
CA GLN A 610 3.05 41.05 -8.98
C GLN A 610 2.57 39.79 -8.24
N THR A 611 1.74 38.95 -8.88
CA THR A 611 1.16 37.77 -8.25
C THR A 611 2.20 36.67 -8.01
N ARG A 612 2.29 36.22 -6.76
CA ARG A 612 3.09 35.07 -6.34
C ARG A 612 2.20 33.83 -6.20
N VAL A 613 2.63 32.73 -6.80
CA VAL A 613 1.92 31.44 -6.70
C VAL A 613 2.30 30.77 -5.37
N GLN A 614 1.30 30.45 -4.56
CA GLN A 614 1.48 29.74 -3.28
C GLN A 614 1.32 28.24 -3.45
N GLN A 615 0.34 27.81 -4.24
CA GLN A 615 0.02 26.40 -4.42
C GLN A 615 -0.59 26.13 -5.80
N LEU A 616 -0.36 24.92 -6.28
CA LEU A 616 -0.98 24.36 -7.47
C LEU A 616 -1.42 22.93 -7.15
N GLY A 617 -2.53 22.47 -7.70
CA GLY A 617 -2.97 21.09 -7.54
C GLY A 617 -4.21 20.76 -8.36
N MET A 618 -4.82 19.61 -8.05
CA MET A 618 -6.10 19.21 -8.65
C MET A 618 -7.05 18.68 -7.59
N ALA A 619 -8.33 19.04 -7.72
CA ALA A 619 -9.44 18.48 -6.97
C ALA A 619 -10.27 17.61 -7.91
N GLY A 620 -10.05 16.29 -7.90
CA GLY A 620 -10.56 15.41 -8.94
C GLY A 620 -9.99 15.85 -10.30
N PRO A 621 -10.82 16.13 -11.32
CA PRO A 621 -10.32 16.59 -12.60
C PRO A 621 -10.14 18.12 -12.68
N TRP A 622 -10.39 18.87 -11.60
CA TRP A 622 -10.37 20.33 -11.58
C TRP A 622 -8.99 20.87 -11.17
N PRO A 623 -8.20 21.47 -12.07
CA PRO A 623 -6.96 22.14 -11.68
C PRO A 623 -7.27 23.42 -10.90
N PHE A 624 -6.48 23.70 -9.87
CA PHE A 624 -6.58 24.93 -9.09
C PHE A 624 -5.23 25.59 -8.89
N VAL A 625 -5.23 26.92 -8.82
CA VAL A 625 -4.08 27.76 -8.50
C VAL A 625 -4.44 28.61 -7.29
N LEU A 626 -3.60 28.58 -6.27
CA LEU A 626 -3.67 29.50 -5.14
C LEU A 626 -2.55 30.53 -5.26
N THR A 627 -2.92 31.79 -5.19
CA THR A 627 -2.05 32.92 -5.46
C THR A 627 -2.09 33.94 -4.34
N ARG A 628 -1.09 34.82 -4.29
CA ARG A 628 -1.01 35.97 -3.40
C ARG A 628 -0.52 37.20 -4.15
N ASP A 629 -1.16 38.33 -3.90
CA ASP A 629 -0.71 39.66 -4.30
C ASP A 629 -0.77 40.63 -3.09
N ASP A 630 -0.74 41.93 -3.36
CA ASP A 630 -0.84 42.97 -2.34
C ASP A 630 -2.24 43.06 -1.70
N ALA A 631 -3.29 42.64 -2.42
CA ALA A 631 -4.66 42.66 -1.93
C ALA A 631 -4.98 41.47 -1.02
N GLY A 632 -4.29 40.34 -1.18
CA GLY A 632 -4.39 39.17 -0.31
C GLY A 632 -4.09 37.87 -1.05
N CYS A 633 -4.75 36.79 -0.63
CA CYS A 633 -4.68 35.50 -1.33
C CYS A 633 -5.92 35.28 -2.22
N ALA A 634 -5.77 34.57 -3.34
CA ALA A 634 -6.88 34.21 -4.21
C ALA A 634 -6.78 32.75 -4.70
N LEU A 635 -7.87 32.00 -4.58
CA LEU A 635 -8.02 30.64 -5.11
C LEU A 635 -8.80 30.68 -6.42
N ARG A 636 -8.20 30.15 -7.49
CA ARG A 636 -8.83 30.00 -8.80
C ARG A 636 -8.91 28.53 -9.19
N ILE A 637 -10.07 28.06 -9.61
CA ILE A 637 -10.31 26.69 -10.07
C ILE A 637 -10.78 26.75 -11.52
N LEU A 638 -10.12 26.03 -12.41
CA LEU A 638 -10.37 26.06 -13.84
C LEU A 638 -11.16 24.83 -14.29
N SER A 639 -11.80 24.97 -15.45
CA SER A 639 -12.55 23.88 -16.07
C SER A 639 -11.70 22.61 -16.30
N PRO A 640 -12.25 21.39 -16.10
CA PRO A 640 -11.51 20.14 -16.23
C PRO A 640 -11.00 19.81 -17.64
N GLY A 641 -11.64 20.40 -18.66
CA GLY A 641 -11.41 20.07 -20.07
C GLY A 641 -10.07 20.53 -20.63
N LEU A 642 -9.40 21.49 -19.98
CA LEU A 642 -8.16 22.16 -20.42
C LEU A 642 -8.00 22.25 -21.95
N VAL A 643 -9.01 22.76 -22.65
CA VAL A 643 -8.94 23.09 -24.10
C VAL A 643 -8.68 24.59 -24.19
N ASP A 644 -8.02 25.05 -25.27
CA ASP A 644 -7.72 26.47 -25.51
C ASP A 644 -8.93 27.35 -25.17
N GLY A 645 -8.74 28.24 -24.18
CA GLY A 645 -9.79 29.12 -23.63
C GLY A 645 -10.47 28.63 -22.35
N GLY A 646 -9.94 27.60 -21.67
CA GLY A 646 -10.50 27.06 -20.43
C GLY A 646 -10.96 28.13 -19.44
N THR A 647 -12.24 28.06 -19.07
CA THR A 647 -12.86 29.10 -18.25
C THR A 647 -12.56 28.89 -16.77
N GLU A 648 -12.31 30.00 -16.08
CA GLU A 648 -12.31 30.04 -14.62
C GLU A 648 -13.73 29.75 -14.12
N ARG A 649 -13.83 28.82 -13.17
CA ARG A 649 -15.11 28.29 -12.67
C ARG A 649 -15.37 28.62 -11.23
N VAL A 650 -14.31 28.77 -10.45
CA VAL A 650 -14.39 29.24 -9.07
C VAL A 650 -13.27 30.26 -8.86
N HIS A 651 -13.64 31.42 -8.32
CA HIS A 651 -12.73 32.47 -7.90
C HIS A 651 -13.08 32.89 -6.48
N ILE A 652 -12.13 32.77 -5.55
CA ILE A 652 -12.30 33.14 -4.14
C ILE A 652 -11.19 34.08 -3.72
N ASP A 653 -11.53 35.34 -3.44
CA ASP A 653 -10.61 36.33 -2.87
C ASP A 653 -10.66 36.30 -1.34
N LEU A 654 -9.51 36.06 -0.72
CA LEU A 654 -9.27 36.07 0.71
C LEU A 654 -8.54 37.37 1.06
N LEU A 655 -9.25 38.49 1.01
CA LEU A 655 -8.64 39.81 1.10
C LEU A 655 -7.86 39.99 2.42
N GLY A 656 -6.65 40.52 2.26
CA GLY A 656 -5.58 40.75 3.22
C GLY A 656 -4.98 39.52 3.92
N ALA A 657 -5.33 38.29 3.53
CA ALA A 657 -4.54 37.13 3.97
C ALA A 657 -3.12 37.23 3.39
N GLU A 658 -2.10 36.91 4.19
CA GLU A 658 -0.71 36.86 3.71
C GLU A 658 -0.32 35.45 3.25
N SER A 659 -1.04 34.46 3.76
CA SER A 659 -0.89 33.04 3.47
C SER A 659 -2.24 32.34 3.47
N ALA A 660 -2.44 31.49 2.48
CA ALA A 660 -3.59 30.61 2.41
C ALA A 660 -3.13 29.22 1.99
N ARG A 661 -4.04 28.25 2.10
CA ARG A 661 -3.77 26.87 1.71
C ARG A 661 -5.03 26.21 1.21
N ALA A 662 -4.90 25.40 0.16
CA ALA A 662 -5.98 24.60 -0.36
C ALA A 662 -5.72 23.11 -0.14
N ARG A 663 -6.75 22.36 0.29
CA ARG A 663 -6.74 20.92 0.47
C ARG A 663 -7.86 20.30 -0.32
N THR A 664 -7.59 19.15 -0.92
CA THR A 664 -8.54 18.47 -1.80
C THR A 664 -8.96 17.13 -1.25
N GLU A 665 -10.24 16.84 -1.29
CA GLU A 665 -10.80 15.53 -1.01
C GLU A 665 -11.79 15.20 -2.12
N SER A 666 -11.41 14.29 -3.02
CA SER A 666 -12.17 14.02 -4.25
C SER A 666 -12.45 15.32 -5.03
N GLU A 667 -13.71 15.66 -5.30
CA GLU A 667 -14.13 16.88 -6.00
C GLU A 667 -14.53 18.01 -5.04
N GLN A 668 -13.91 18.05 -3.86
CA GLN A 668 -14.09 19.13 -2.89
C GLN A 668 -12.77 19.84 -2.62
N VAL A 669 -12.86 21.15 -2.43
CA VAL A 669 -11.72 21.98 -2.05
C VAL A 669 -12.04 22.67 -0.72
N ILE A 670 -11.13 22.52 0.24
CA ILE A 670 -11.11 23.35 1.44
C ILE A 670 -9.99 24.36 1.28
N VAL A 671 -10.31 25.63 1.51
CA VAL A 671 -9.31 26.70 1.58
C VAL A 671 -9.31 27.32 2.96
N SER A 672 -8.13 27.50 3.54
CA SER A 672 -7.91 28.15 4.82
C SER A 672 -6.86 29.25 4.74
N ASP A 673 -6.85 30.18 5.69
CA ASP A 673 -5.84 31.22 5.76
C ASP A 673 -5.42 31.65 7.17
N ASP A 674 -4.36 32.46 7.21
CA ASP A 674 -3.81 33.08 8.43
C ASP A 674 -4.73 34.08 9.13
N ARG A 675 -5.89 34.40 8.54
CA ARG A 675 -6.95 35.18 9.19
C ARG A 675 -8.02 34.31 9.83
N GLY A 676 -7.82 33.00 9.86
CA GLY A 676 -8.73 32.07 10.53
C GLY A 676 -10.00 31.78 9.76
N ARG A 677 -10.01 32.04 8.45
CA ARG A 677 -11.14 31.71 7.57
C ARG A 677 -10.94 30.29 7.04
N VAL A 678 -12.03 29.52 6.98
CA VAL A 678 -12.05 28.21 6.34
C VAL A 678 -13.29 28.11 5.46
N LEU A 679 -13.11 27.86 4.17
CA LEU A 679 -14.20 27.65 3.23
C LEU A 679 -14.13 26.25 2.62
N ARG A 680 -15.29 25.64 2.39
CA ARG A 680 -15.41 24.36 1.69
C ARG A 680 -16.27 24.55 0.44
N VAL A 681 -15.73 24.16 -0.70
CA VAL A 681 -16.36 24.28 -2.01
C VAL A 681 -16.58 22.88 -2.58
N ASN A 682 -17.80 22.62 -3.04
CA ASN A 682 -18.18 21.39 -3.72
C ASN A 682 -18.20 21.63 -5.23
N LEU A 683 -17.29 20.97 -5.95
CA LEU A 683 -17.11 21.12 -7.39
C LEU A 683 -17.98 20.18 -8.21
N VAL A 684 -18.71 19.25 -7.58
CA VAL A 684 -19.74 18.45 -8.25
C VAL A 684 -20.96 19.32 -8.51
N GLU A 685 -21.33 20.13 -7.52
CA GLU A 685 -22.53 20.98 -7.53
C GLU A 685 -22.27 22.43 -7.89
N GLY A 686 -21.02 22.89 -7.77
CA GLY A 686 -20.67 24.28 -8.01
C GLY A 686 -21.23 25.22 -6.93
N ARG A 687 -21.07 24.87 -5.65
CA ARG A 687 -21.47 25.74 -4.53
C ARG A 687 -20.46 25.74 -3.38
N VAL A 688 -20.51 26.81 -2.59
CA VAL A 688 -19.77 26.92 -1.33
C VAL A 688 -20.61 26.25 -0.25
N ASP A 689 -20.18 25.07 0.20
CA ASP A 689 -20.86 24.33 1.26
C ASP A 689 -20.75 25.07 2.59
N ARG A 690 -19.59 25.65 2.90
CA ARG A 690 -19.30 26.25 4.21
C ARG A 690 -18.36 27.44 4.10
N SER A 691 -18.54 28.39 5.02
CA SER A 691 -17.64 29.50 5.29
C SER A 691 -17.60 29.71 6.80
N LEU A 692 -16.46 29.42 7.42
CA LEU A 692 -16.28 29.39 8.87
C LEU A 692 -15.22 30.39 9.32
N ARG A 693 -15.36 30.86 10.56
CA ARG A 693 -14.37 31.68 11.27
C ARG A 693 -13.93 30.89 12.49
N VAL A 694 -12.71 30.36 12.45
CA VAL A 694 -12.21 29.46 13.49
C VAL A 694 -11.96 30.24 14.77
N ARG A 695 -12.54 29.76 15.87
CA ARG A 695 -12.38 30.28 17.23
C ARG A 695 -12.18 29.08 18.16
N LEU A 696 -11.36 29.25 19.20
CA LEU A 696 -11.20 28.24 20.26
C LEU A 696 -12.29 28.37 21.31
#